data_AF-A0A6A5EB82-F1
#
_entry.id   AF-A0A6A5EB82-F1
#
_cell.length_a   1.000
_cell.length_b   1.000
_cell.length_c   1.000
_cell.angle_alpha   90.00
_cell.angle_beta   90.00
_cell.angle_gamma   90.00
#
_symmetry.space_group_name_H-M   'P 1'
#
loop_
_entity.id
_entity.type
_entity.pdbx_description
1 polymer ?
#
loop_
_entity_poly.entity_id
_entity_poly.type
_entity_poly.pdbx_seq_one_letter_code
_entity_poly.pdbx_strand_id
1 'polypeptide(L)'
;MCFKVFLFLIGAVYINCQIISEDVYIAELMVESNVTLDALTVLGALKNITDLIVTVNVQLPYNATFTLQRTELIAECLIIGDNTQCNCSTGYIWSNQVCYNFNCCRESPCNQNVSNITPLCIAKVQVRINGSVIRPTPFTITDITTQLQNEFGRLNGFESLNVTNQSNTVVGFEAAVSVKFNTSTLQSIVTGLESKLQAVLWVDVVGMVTIESPSATVLYESDPVLKCTFEEASGSAGWNMSTQYQRFELNTGSVVKLDYTCVTQEYKSCVAVTLQKVTGLWSGTYECGFTTGSVRQTAKAQLNVALLPDVITLTIKPLTADCSVVPNPKTVAIQVKATIANSTESFVVWWTDSGGMEYNLNNQTNGGNLVYNFNADVSCHYTPQAQYINVTFQNTIGQTRSAQVNIPVIYVGSQFCKDDIIDQEIWPKTPGGATVIKRACEVGRVGYKSRTCQGTTWIPVTSYCVSEELNKVVDAADNFVKGLGATQDVAMVIFGGLKNSSIALLGSNSSNSMADIRASVDVLNAMSIGSKNVALQDNLFPDFIKAASNMLNKTWSGVNNSVVQNISSTYLQSVEDLVKNIKVNTSNGVKSSNLDLKFCSRSDCNISVFDISVNLNKTNGIMKTVAVKNLMDKLRNTFKTSEPTSLLISATIENNNDSSLGIRLQFPQKPLNPKTKPVCVFWDTKNSEWSTVGCTAKTSDGNGTVCECNHLTAFSVLMSKSNVSDPILDMITNVGLGVSICSLLIFLIVESLVWSAVVKTNLSHFRHTATVNIAMFLLLGDCSFLASASPQSLSETWCLVLTICKHLFFLAMFSWMLCMSVMLVHQLIFVFSPLRKRVFMFLSSIVGYVCPMLIVGSSYVYCKYTNTSYYDKDKCWLVYGGLLQGSTYAFFLPIGTVILTNLFSMVVVILTLLKSSAPEGSKADDKETVKSILKVVVFLTPVFGVTWVFGFGLLLLVEETTLFIIANYSFTILNSFQGLFLLITGVFAEQKVREEIFKIITGKSKGKTESTKNLNSTTYTKDK
;
A
#
# COMPACT_ATOMS: atom_id res chain seq x y z
N MET A 1 28.86 11.89 38.54
CA MET A 1 28.55 12.54 39.83
C MET A 1 28.98 11.57 40.91
N CYS A 2 30.02 11.91 41.67
CA CYS A 2 30.79 11.01 42.54
C CYS A 2 30.01 10.46 43.74
N PHE A 3 30.25 9.19 44.08
CA PHE A 3 30.03 8.66 45.43
C PHE A 3 31.39 8.30 46.06
N LYS A 4 31.58 8.71 47.33
CA LYS A 4 32.64 8.22 48.22
C LYS A 4 32.06 7.07 49.05
N VAL A 5 32.72 5.93 49.05
CA VAL A 5 32.54 4.90 50.09
C VAL A 5 33.89 4.73 50.80
N PHE A 6 33.83 4.80 52.13
CA PHE A 6 34.95 4.62 53.04
C PHE A 6 35.31 3.13 53.13
N LEU A 7 36.57 2.78 52.88
CA LEU A 7 37.14 1.49 53.30
C LEU A 7 38.41 1.80 54.10
N PHE A 8 38.41 1.39 55.36
CA PHE A 8 39.57 1.48 56.24
C PHE A 8 40.56 0.37 55.86
N LEU A 9 41.85 0.74 55.79
CA LEU A 9 43.06 -0.05 55.51
C LEU A 9 43.40 -0.31 54.02
N ILE A 10 44.18 0.65 53.49
CA ILE A 10 45.07 0.60 52.31
C ILE A 10 44.34 0.43 50.96
N GLY A 11 43.77 1.53 50.45
CA GLY A 11 43.41 1.70 49.04
C GLY A 11 42.09 2.43 48.82
N ALA A 12 42.11 3.53 48.06
CA ALA A 12 40.90 4.21 47.61
C ALA A 12 40.33 3.48 46.39
N VAL A 13 39.09 2.99 46.49
CA VAL A 13 38.38 2.28 45.40
C VAL A 13 37.51 3.26 44.63
N TYR A 14 37.83 3.48 43.36
CA TYR A 14 36.98 4.22 42.40
C TYR A 14 36.29 3.22 41.49
N ILE A 15 34.95 3.22 41.47
CA ILE A 15 34.13 2.35 40.61
C ILE A 15 33.41 3.22 39.58
N ASN A 16 33.79 3.07 38.31
CA ASN A 16 33.07 3.62 37.16
C ASN A 16 32.30 2.49 36.47
N CYS A 17 30.98 2.63 36.32
CA CYS A 17 30.15 1.69 35.58
C CYS A 17 29.74 2.29 34.23
N GLN A 18 29.96 1.55 33.13
CA GLN A 18 29.37 1.82 31.82
C GLN A 18 28.48 0.64 31.38
N ILE A 19 27.38 0.96 30.69
CA ILE A 19 26.36 0.00 30.24
C ILE A 19 26.61 -0.34 28.78
N ILE A 20 26.81 -1.62 28.47
CA ILE A 20 26.89 -2.19 27.11
C ILE A 20 26.03 -3.48 27.16
N SER A 21 25.22 -3.74 26.14
CA SER A 21 24.03 -4.61 26.17
C SER A 21 24.21 -6.09 26.61
N GLU A 22 23.07 -6.76 26.87
CA GLU A 22 22.89 -8.04 27.59
C GLU A 22 23.69 -8.13 28.90
N ASP A 23 23.23 -7.38 29.92
CA ASP A 23 23.57 -7.49 31.35
C ASP A 23 25.06 -7.63 31.74
N VAL A 24 26.02 -7.17 30.92
CA VAL A 24 27.45 -7.13 31.30
C VAL A 24 27.84 -5.72 31.76
N TYR A 25 28.08 -5.58 33.06
CA TYR A 25 28.58 -4.35 33.67
C TYR A 25 30.10 -4.38 33.81
N ILE A 26 30.79 -3.41 33.21
CA ILE A 26 32.23 -3.24 33.37
C ILE A 26 32.47 -2.21 34.48
N ALA A 27 33.24 -2.62 35.50
CA ALA A 27 33.67 -1.79 36.60
C ALA A 27 35.19 -1.64 36.58
N GLU A 28 35.67 -0.41 36.59
CA GLU A 28 37.08 -0.11 36.86
C GLU A 28 37.33 -0.18 38.37
N LEU A 29 38.48 -0.73 38.77
CA LEU A 29 38.90 -0.79 40.17
C LEU A 29 40.35 -0.35 40.28
N MET A 30 40.56 0.89 40.72
CA MET A 30 41.89 1.40 41.01
C MET A 30 42.22 1.12 42.47
N VAL A 31 43.43 0.59 42.74
CA VAL A 31 43.91 0.31 44.10
C VAL A 31 45.27 0.97 44.27
N GLU A 32 45.30 2.09 44.99
CA GLU A 32 46.53 2.76 45.38
C GLU A 32 47.09 2.15 46.67
N SER A 33 48.30 1.61 46.60
CA SER A 33 48.95 0.95 47.75
C SER A 33 50.46 1.16 47.70
N ASN A 34 51.08 1.20 48.88
CA ASN A 34 52.55 1.19 49.03
C ASN A 34 53.17 -0.19 48.78
N VAL A 35 52.34 -1.21 48.53
CA VAL A 35 52.72 -2.59 48.25
C VAL A 35 51.94 -3.07 47.03
N THR A 36 52.59 -3.79 46.11
CA THR A 36 51.93 -4.40 44.94
C THR A 36 50.86 -5.40 45.40
N LEU A 37 49.61 -5.17 44.99
CA LEU A 37 48.47 -6.06 45.23
C LEU A 37 48.11 -6.79 43.94
N ASP A 38 47.87 -8.10 44.04
CA ASP A 38 47.50 -8.96 42.92
C ASP A 38 45.99 -8.83 42.60
N ALA A 39 45.66 -8.62 41.32
CA ALA A 39 44.28 -8.39 40.88
C ALA A 39 43.34 -9.58 41.15
N LEU A 40 43.85 -10.82 41.09
CA LEU A 40 43.10 -12.04 41.36
C LEU A 40 42.64 -12.12 42.83
N THR A 41 43.50 -11.67 43.75
CA THR A 41 43.19 -11.60 45.19
C THR A 41 42.02 -10.65 45.45
N VAL A 42 42.00 -9.50 44.77
CA VAL A 42 40.92 -8.50 44.88
C VAL A 42 39.62 -9.00 44.26
N LEU A 43 39.68 -9.64 43.08
CA LEU A 43 38.53 -10.25 42.43
C LEU A 43 37.91 -11.37 43.29
N GLY A 44 38.74 -12.15 43.97
CA GLY A 44 38.31 -13.19 44.91
C GLY A 44 37.53 -12.63 46.10
N ALA A 45 37.93 -11.47 46.64
CA ALA A 45 37.18 -10.80 47.70
C ALA A 45 35.81 -10.29 47.21
N LEU A 46 35.71 -9.81 45.97
CA LEU A 46 34.45 -9.34 45.37
C LEU A 46 33.45 -10.46 45.08
N LYS A 47 33.91 -11.68 44.76
CA LYS A 47 33.03 -12.85 44.55
C LYS A 47 32.20 -13.24 45.76
N ASN A 48 32.64 -12.87 46.97
CA ASN A 48 31.88 -13.11 48.20
C ASN A 48 30.72 -12.11 48.41
N ILE A 49 30.57 -11.10 47.54
CA ILE A 49 29.49 -10.11 47.57
C ILE A 49 28.39 -10.58 46.62
N THR A 50 27.26 -11.06 47.15
CA THR A 50 26.14 -11.61 46.36
C THR A 50 25.16 -10.55 45.86
N ASP A 51 24.97 -9.47 46.64
CA ASP A 51 23.96 -8.44 46.37
C ASP A 51 24.60 -7.04 46.32
N LEU A 52 24.51 -6.38 45.17
CA LEU A 52 24.92 -4.98 45.00
C LEU A 52 23.67 -4.09 45.00
N ILE A 53 23.57 -3.22 46.02
CA ILE A 53 22.51 -2.21 46.07
C ILE A 53 23.05 -0.94 45.42
N VAL A 54 22.51 -0.57 44.27
CA VAL A 54 22.87 0.69 43.59
C VAL A 54 21.75 1.70 43.77
N THR A 55 21.99 2.74 44.57
CA THR A 55 21.09 3.90 44.67
C THR A 55 21.35 4.85 43.50
N VAL A 56 20.45 4.86 42.52
CA VAL A 56 20.56 5.74 41.35
C VAL A 56 19.95 7.11 41.68
N ASN A 57 20.81 8.12 41.82
CA ASN A 57 20.40 9.50 42.08
C ASN A 57 19.94 10.22 40.79
N VAL A 58 18.92 9.72 40.11
CA VAL A 58 18.20 10.46 39.05
C VAL A 58 16.71 10.04 39.02
N GLN A 59 15.84 10.88 39.59
CA GLN A 59 14.40 11.06 39.29
C GLN A 59 13.42 9.86 39.23
N LEU A 60 13.79 8.64 39.67
CA LEU A 60 12.84 7.53 39.87
C LEU A 60 12.99 6.90 41.28
N PRO A 61 11.89 6.54 41.99
CA PRO A 61 11.88 6.27 43.42
C PRO A 61 12.04 4.77 43.77
N TYR A 62 12.97 4.05 43.14
CA TYR A 62 13.17 2.62 43.40
C TYR A 62 14.64 2.27 43.63
N ASN A 63 14.92 1.54 44.71
CA ASN A 63 16.20 0.88 44.92
C ASN A 63 16.24 -0.38 44.04
N ALA A 64 17.20 -0.45 43.12
CA ALA A 64 17.44 -1.64 42.32
C ALA A 64 18.52 -2.50 43.00
N THR A 65 18.16 -3.75 43.30
CA THR A 65 19.09 -4.78 43.78
C THR A 65 19.63 -5.55 42.58
N PHE A 66 20.94 -5.55 42.40
CA PHE A 66 21.63 -6.28 41.34
C PHE A 66 22.30 -7.51 41.93
N THR A 67 22.02 -8.68 41.38
CA THR A 67 22.69 -9.95 41.74
C THR A 67 23.90 -10.15 40.84
N LEU A 68 25.07 -10.31 41.44
CA LEU A 68 26.32 -10.48 40.70
C LEU A 68 26.43 -11.93 40.19
N GLN A 69 26.15 -12.19 38.92
CA GLN A 69 26.20 -13.56 38.37
C GLN A 69 27.63 -14.07 38.11
N ARG A 70 28.51 -13.21 37.59
CA ARG A 70 29.87 -13.58 37.20
C ARG A 70 30.82 -12.39 37.29
N THR A 71 32.04 -12.62 37.76
CA THR A 71 33.14 -11.65 37.72
C THR A 71 34.34 -12.26 37.01
N GLU A 72 34.90 -11.48 36.09
CA GLU A 72 36.02 -11.90 35.24
C GLU A 72 37.02 -10.74 35.16
N LEU A 73 38.32 -11.06 35.29
CA LEU A 73 39.39 -10.08 35.11
C LEU A 73 39.59 -9.86 33.62
N ILE A 74 39.41 -8.61 33.16
CA ILE A 74 39.50 -8.26 31.73
C ILE A 74 40.88 -7.70 31.39
N ALA A 75 41.44 -6.86 32.26
CA ALA A 75 42.74 -6.22 32.10
C ALA A 75 43.40 -5.96 33.46
N GLU A 76 44.73 -5.90 33.48
CA GLU A 76 45.53 -5.54 34.66
C GLU A 76 46.56 -4.48 34.27
N CYS A 77 46.71 -3.45 35.10
CA CYS A 77 47.66 -2.36 34.88
C CYS A 77 48.54 -2.16 36.11
N LEU A 78 49.85 -2.18 35.91
CA LEU A 78 50.85 -1.81 36.90
C LEU A 78 51.40 -0.42 36.59
N ILE A 79 51.24 0.52 37.52
CA ILE A 79 51.71 1.91 37.40
C ILE A 79 52.74 2.17 38.49
N ILE A 80 54.01 2.39 38.11
CA ILE A 80 55.12 2.68 39.02
C ILE A 80 55.77 4.01 38.59
N GLY A 81 55.40 5.10 39.24
CA GLY A 81 55.84 6.45 38.84
C GLY A 81 55.33 6.79 37.44
N ASP A 82 56.24 7.13 36.52
CA ASP A 82 55.90 7.41 35.12
C ASP A 82 55.86 6.13 34.24
N ASN A 83 56.31 4.98 34.76
CA ASN A 83 56.29 3.72 34.03
C ASN A 83 54.93 3.03 34.22
N THR A 84 54.23 2.80 33.11
CA THR A 84 52.97 2.07 33.07
C THR A 84 53.14 0.80 32.25
N GLN A 85 52.61 -0.33 32.75
CA GLN A 85 52.56 -1.59 32.02
C GLN A 85 51.18 -2.22 32.23
N CYS A 86 50.39 -2.25 31.17
CA CYS A 86 49.07 -2.87 31.18
C CYS A 86 49.06 -4.15 30.32
N ASN A 87 48.25 -5.13 30.71
CA ASN A 87 48.04 -6.36 29.97
C ASN A 87 46.55 -6.78 29.95
N CYS A 88 46.10 -7.38 28.85
CA CYS A 88 44.78 -7.99 28.75
C CYS A 88 44.82 -9.44 29.25
N SER A 89 43.72 -9.89 29.86
CA SER A 89 43.58 -11.29 30.27
C SER A 89 43.35 -12.23 29.07
N THR A 90 43.55 -13.54 29.27
CA THR A 90 43.34 -14.54 28.22
C THR A 90 41.90 -14.50 27.69
N GLY A 91 41.72 -14.45 26.37
CA GLY A 91 40.40 -14.30 25.74
C GLY A 91 39.99 -12.85 25.48
N TYR A 92 40.78 -11.87 25.96
CA TYR A 92 40.59 -10.45 25.72
C TYR A 92 41.76 -9.86 24.91
N ILE A 93 41.52 -8.71 24.30
CA ILE A 93 42.49 -7.97 23.49
C ILE A 93 42.21 -6.47 23.62
N TRP A 94 43.20 -5.62 23.35
CA TRP A 94 43.06 -4.16 23.45
C TRP A 94 41.88 -3.63 22.63
N SER A 95 41.15 -2.66 23.21
CA SER A 95 40.08 -1.99 22.49
C SER A 95 40.62 -1.16 21.32
N ASN A 96 39.76 -0.87 20.34
CA ASN A 96 40.16 -0.04 19.18
C ASN A 96 40.68 1.34 19.60
N GLN A 97 40.15 1.90 20.69
CA GLN A 97 40.59 3.19 21.22
C GLN A 97 42.02 3.12 21.77
N VAL A 98 42.37 2.02 22.46
CA VAL A 98 43.74 1.78 22.93
C VAL A 98 44.70 1.54 21.75
N CYS A 99 44.31 0.68 20.80
CA CYS A 99 45.12 0.39 19.63
C CYS A 99 45.43 1.64 18.80
N TYR A 100 44.43 2.41 18.38
CA TYR A 100 44.64 3.50 17.43
C TYR A 100 45.20 4.78 18.05
N ASN A 101 45.03 5.00 19.36
CA ASN A 101 45.59 6.18 20.04
C ASN A 101 46.98 5.93 20.64
N PHE A 102 47.31 4.69 21.02
CA PHE A 102 48.55 4.35 21.74
C PHE A 102 49.41 3.28 21.04
N ASN A 103 49.02 2.80 19.86
CA ASN A 103 49.70 1.75 19.08
C ASN A 103 49.79 0.38 19.77
N CYS A 104 48.92 0.12 20.74
CA CYS A 104 48.83 -1.16 21.44
C CYS A 104 47.73 -2.04 20.82
N CYS A 105 48.04 -2.69 19.69
CA CYS A 105 47.06 -3.40 18.83
C CYS A 105 47.18 -4.92 18.85
N ARG A 106 48.11 -5.47 19.63
CA ARG A 106 48.42 -6.91 19.74
C ARG A 106 48.38 -7.35 21.19
N GLU A 107 48.40 -8.65 21.44
CA GLU A 107 48.42 -9.25 22.79
C GLU A 107 49.69 -8.96 23.61
N SER A 108 50.58 -8.10 23.12
CA SER A 108 51.72 -7.61 23.88
C SER A 108 51.29 -6.61 24.96
N PRO A 109 52.01 -6.57 26.11
CA PRO A 109 51.80 -5.54 27.12
C PRO A 109 51.91 -4.13 26.53
N CYS A 110 51.03 -3.22 26.97
CA CYS A 110 51.04 -1.83 26.57
C CYS A 110 51.82 -1.01 27.60
N ASN A 111 52.90 -0.35 27.15
CA ASN A 111 53.77 0.46 28.01
C ASN A 111 53.36 1.95 28.09
N GLN A 112 52.18 2.28 27.58
CA GLN A 112 51.62 3.63 27.56
C GLN A 112 50.56 3.79 28.65
N ASN A 113 50.38 5.02 29.13
CA ASN A 113 49.37 5.29 30.15
C ASN A 113 47.96 5.27 29.54
N VAL A 114 47.35 4.08 29.54
CA VAL A 114 46.02 3.80 28.97
C VAL A 114 44.92 3.72 30.03
N SER A 115 45.24 3.91 31.31
CA SER A 115 44.33 3.64 32.45
C SER A 115 42.97 4.33 32.34
N ASN A 116 42.91 5.49 31.70
CA ASN A 116 41.69 6.30 31.58
C ASN A 116 40.75 5.88 30.43
N ILE A 117 41.05 4.81 29.68
CA ILE A 117 40.23 4.36 28.54
C ILE A 117 39.27 3.26 28.99
N THR A 118 37.98 3.41 28.72
CA THR A 118 36.97 2.41 29.06
C THR A 118 36.11 2.07 27.84
N PRO A 119 35.98 0.78 27.45
CA PRO A 119 36.70 -0.39 27.96
C PRO A 119 38.18 -0.45 27.51
N LEU A 120 39.07 -0.94 28.39
CA LEU A 120 40.51 -1.08 28.15
C LEU A 120 40.80 -2.25 27.20
N CYS A 121 40.26 -3.43 27.54
CA CYS A 121 40.29 -4.64 26.72
C CYS A 121 38.86 -5.09 26.44
N ILE A 122 38.67 -5.73 25.29
CA ILE A 122 37.40 -6.25 24.79
C ILE A 122 37.55 -7.74 24.51
N ALA A 123 36.45 -8.48 24.56
CA ALA A 123 36.45 -9.90 24.26
C ALA A 123 36.85 -10.15 22.79
N LYS A 124 37.64 -11.20 22.55
CA LYS A 124 38.01 -11.59 21.19
C LYS A 124 36.79 -12.07 20.43
N VAL A 125 36.64 -11.60 19.20
CA VAL A 125 35.62 -12.06 18.25
C VAL A 125 36.30 -12.52 16.97
N GLN A 126 35.83 -13.61 16.38
CA GLN A 126 36.40 -14.06 15.12
C GLN A 126 35.78 -13.28 13.95
N VAL A 127 36.57 -12.39 13.35
CA VAL A 127 36.20 -11.64 12.16
C VAL A 127 37.04 -12.15 10.99
N ARG A 128 36.39 -12.46 9.87
CA ARG A 128 37.07 -12.88 8.64
C ARG A 128 36.80 -11.87 7.53
N ILE A 129 37.85 -11.50 6.83
CA ILE A 129 37.82 -10.57 5.70
C ILE A 129 38.18 -11.35 4.45
N ASN A 130 37.19 -11.68 3.66
CA ASN A 130 37.36 -12.35 2.38
C ASN A 130 37.34 -11.30 1.28
N GLY A 131 38.23 -11.41 0.30
CA GLY A 131 38.21 -10.45 -0.79
C GLY A 131 38.91 -10.93 -2.04
N SER A 132 38.79 -10.13 -3.09
CA SER A 132 39.44 -10.38 -4.38
C SER A 132 39.98 -9.09 -4.95
N VAL A 133 41.22 -9.15 -5.43
CA VAL A 133 41.92 -8.07 -6.13
C VAL A 133 41.81 -8.34 -7.62
N ILE A 134 41.20 -7.42 -8.37
CA ILE A 134 40.98 -7.54 -9.81
C ILE A 134 41.73 -6.43 -10.54
N ARG A 135 42.64 -6.79 -11.46
CA ARG A 135 43.36 -5.83 -12.30
C ARG A 135 43.39 -6.30 -13.75
N PRO A 136 43.31 -5.38 -14.72
CA PRO A 136 43.41 -5.74 -16.13
C PRO A 136 44.76 -6.34 -16.56
N THR A 137 45.84 -6.08 -15.80
CA THR A 137 47.21 -6.51 -16.12
C THR A 137 47.73 -7.60 -15.17
N PRO A 138 48.54 -8.56 -15.67
CA PRO A 138 49.03 -9.70 -14.88
C PRO A 138 49.84 -9.27 -13.65
N PHE A 139 49.82 -10.07 -12.58
CA PHE A 139 50.50 -9.76 -11.32
C PHE A 139 51.57 -10.77 -10.90
N THR A 140 52.51 -10.32 -10.07
CA THR A 140 53.34 -11.15 -9.18
C THR A 140 52.64 -11.30 -7.82
N ILE A 141 52.31 -12.53 -7.43
CA ILE A 141 51.58 -12.84 -6.18
C ILE A 141 52.33 -12.35 -4.93
N THR A 142 53.66 -12.43 -4.95
CA THR A 142 54.53 -12.00 -3.85
C THR A 142 54.39 -10.52 -3.51
N ASP A 143 54.28 -9.65 -4.52
CA ASP A 143 54.14 -8.21 -4.32
C ASP A 143 52.78 -7.87 -3.70
N ILE A 144 51.70 -8.51 -4.17
CA ILE A 144 50.35 -8.33 -3.62
C ILE A 144 50.29 -8.83 -2.18
N THR A 145 50.81 -10.02 -1.92
CA THR A 145 50.78 -10.62 -0.57
C THR A 145 51.46 -9.72 0.44
N THR A 146 52.61 -9.13 0.07
CA THR A 146 53.35 -8.21 0.94
C THR A 146 52.57 -6.92 1.18
N GLN A 147 51.95 -6.34 0.15
CA GLN A 147 51.14 -5.13 0.32
C GLN A 147 49.88 -5.36 1.16
N LEU A 148 49.15 -6.46 0.90
CA LEU A 148 47.97 -6.84 1.68
C LEU A 148 48.36 -7.08 3.15
N GLN A 149 49.46 -7.81 3.40
CA GLN A 149 49.95 -8.08 4.75
C GLN A 149 50.27 -6.78 5.50
N ASN A 150 50.95 -5.83 4.85
CA ASN A 150 51.33 -4.57 5.47
C ASN A 150 50.14 -3.68 5.79
N GLU A 151 49.14 -3.59 4.91
CA GLU A 151 47.97 -2.73 5.13
C GLU A 151 46.97 -3.36 6.10
N PHE A 152 46.63 -4.65 5.95
CA PHE A 152 45.76 -5.33 6.91
C PHE A 152 46.39 -5.48 8.30
N GLY A 153 47.73 -5.56 8.38
CA GLY A 153 48.46 -5.57 9.64
C GLY A 153 48.28 -4.31 10.49
N ARG A 154 47.67 -3.24 9.94
CA ARG A 154 47.29 -2.02 10.67
C ARG A 154 45.95 -2.16 11.40
N LEU A 155 45.18 -3.21 11.12
CA LEU A 155 43.95 -3.50 11.85
C LEU A 155 44.27 -4.03 13.26
N ASN A 156 43.45 -3.63 14.22
CA ASN A 156 43.55 -4.14 15.57
C ASN A 156 43.25 -5.65 15.59
N GLY A 157 44.08 -6.44 16.28
CA GLY A 157 43.86 -7.88 16.40
C GLY A 157 44.03 -8.68 15.12
N PHE A 158 44.74 -8.17 14.11
CA PHE A 158 45.09 -8.93 12.90
C PHE A 158 45.95 -10.16 13.23
N GLU A 159 45.52 -11.34 12.78
CA GLU A 159 46.14 -12.63 13.11
C GLU A 159 46.91 -13.22 11.93
N SER A 160 46.26 -13.33 10.77
CA SER A 160 46.83 -13.98 9.60
C SER A 160 46.21 -13.49 8.29
N LEU A 161 46.93 -13.72 7.19
CA LEU A 161 46.47 -13.50 5.82
C LEU A 161 46.84 -14.73 5.00
N ASN A 162 45.86 -15.24 4.27
CA ASN A 162 46.04 -16.28 3.27
C ASN A 162 45.71 -15.70 1.89
N VAL A 163 46.60 -15.90 0.91
CA VAL A 163 46.43 -15.38 -0.45
C VAL A 163 46.38 -16.55 -1.41
N THR A 164 45.30 -16.64 -2.18
CA THR A 164 45.03 -17.70 -3.15
C THR A 164 45.05 -17.15 -4.57
N ASN A 165 45.81 -17.77 -5.45
CA ASN A 165 45.81 -17.40 -6.86
C ASN A 165 44.62 -18.06 -7.58
N GLN A 166 43.70 -17.26 -8.12
CA GLN A 166 42.54 -17.77 -8.88
C GLN A 166 42.81 -17.72 -10.39
N SER A 167 43.37 -16.61 -10.88
CA SER A 167 43.75 -16.42 -12.29
C SER A 167 44.86 -15.37 -12.43
N ASN A 168 45.42 -15.22 -13.63
CA ASN A 168 46.46 -14.20 -13.89
C ASN A 168 45.98 -12.76 -13.63
N THR A 169 44.67 -12.51 -13.54
CA THR A 169 44.05 -11.18 -13.36
C THR A 169 43.19 -11.08 -12.09
N VAL A 170 43.04 -12.16 -11.32
CA VAL A 170 42.26 -12.20 -10.07
C VAL A 170 43.02 -12.95 -8.98
N VAL A 171 43.27 -12.26 -7.87
CA VAL A 171 43.91 -12.83 -6.68
C VAL A 171 42.92 -12.75 -5.51
N GLY A 172 42.58 -13.91 -4.94
CA GLY A 172 41.72 -14.00 -3.75
C GLY A 172 42.54 -13.92 -2.47
N PHE A 173 41.97 -13.38 -1.40
CA PHE A 173 42.59 -13.37 -0.08
C PHE A 173 41.57 -13.57 1.04
N GLU A 174 42.03 -14.14 2.15
CA GLU A 174 41.28 -14.28 3.40
C GLU A 174 42.17 -13.79 4.54
N ALA A 175 41.74 -12.77 5.28
CA ALA A 175 42.42 -12.26 6.47
C ALA A 175 41.59 -12.56 7.73
N ALA A 176 42.25 -12.97 8.80
CA ALA A 176 41.64 -13.22 10.10
C ALA A 176 41.98 -12.09 11.09
N VAL A 177 40.96 -11.60 11.79
CA VAL A 177 41.05 -10.51 12.77
C VAL A 177 40.26 -10.92 14.01
N SER A 178 40.79 -10.62 15.19
CA SER A 178 40.22 -11.02 16.50
C SER A 178 39.34 -9.97 17.17
N VAL A 179 39.02 -8.88 16.46
CA VAL A 179 38.34 -7.69 17.01
C VAL A 179 37.34 -7.12 16.00
N LYS A 180 36.17 -6.66 16.47
CA LYS A 180 35.29 -5.79 15.68
C LYS A 180 35.96 -4.43 15.48
N PHE A 181 36.07 -3.96 14.25
CA PHE A 181 36.71 -2.68 13.91
C PHE A 181 35.73 -1.75 13.20
N ASN A 182 36.03 -0.45 13.22
CA ASN A 182 35.20 0.52 12.49
C ASN A 182 35.30 0.28 10.98
N THR A 183 34.16 0.26 10.30
CA THR A 183 34.07 0.03 8.85
C THR A 183 34.81 1.11 8.06
N SER A 184 34.85 2.34 8.57
CA SER A 184 35.63 3.44 7.98
C SER A 184 37.13 3.16 7.93
N THR A 185 37.68 2.47 8.94
CA THR A 185 39.10 2.09 8.96
C THR A 185 39.42 1.10 7.85
N LEU A 186 38.58 0.06 7.70
CA LEU A 186 38.75 -0.92 6.63
C LEU A 186 38.56 -0.29 5.25
N GLN A 187 37.57 0.57 5.08
CA GLN A 187 37.36 1.29 3.82
C GLN A 187 38.59 2.15 3.45
N SER A 188 39.24 2.80 4.43
CA SER A 188 40.48 3.56 4.18
C SER A 188 41.64 2.68 3.71
N ILE A 189 41.75 1.46 4.26
CA ILE A 189 42.73 0.46 3.85
C ILE A 189 42.45 -0.01 2.42
N VAL A 190 41.19 -0.35 2.11
CA VAL A 190 40.77 -0.79 0.78
C VAL A 190 41.05 0.29 -0.26
N THR A 191 40.64 1.54 -0.02
CA THR A 191 40.89 2.64 -0.96
C THR A 191 42.39 2.93 -1.13
N GLY A 192 43.19 2.79 -0.06
CA GLY A 192 44.65 2.88 -0.14
C GLY A 192 45.27 1.77 -1.01
N LEU A 193 44.77 0.53 -0.88
CA LEU A 193 45.19 -0.62 -1.67
C LEU A 193 44.79 -0.48 -3.13
N GLU A 194 43.57 -0.03 -3.43
CA GLU A 194 43.11 0.22 -4.81
C GLU A 194 44.01 1.22 -5.52
N SER A 195 44.41 2.30 -4.83
CA SER A 195 45.34 3.30 -5.35
C SER A 195 46.75 2.74 -5.59
N LYS A 196 47.31 1.99 -4.63
CA LYS A 196 48.67 1.42 -4.73
C LYS A 196 48.78 0.31 -5.78
N LEU A 197 47.74 -0.52 -5.90
CA LEU A 197 47.72 -1.68 -6.80
C LEU A 197 47.16 -1.35 -8.19
N GLN A 198 46.52 -0.18 -8.35
CA GLN A 198 45.74 0.19 -9.54
C GLN A 198 44.73 -0.90 -9.91
N ALA A 199 44.03 -1.41 -8.89
CA ALA A 199 43.13 -2.54 -8.98
C ALA A 199 41.81 -2.21 -8.28
N VAL A 200 40.77 -2.98 -8.59
CA VAL A 200 39.47 -2.91 -7.89
C VAL A 200 39.47 -4.00 -6.83
N LEU A 201 39.09 -3.65 -5.59
CA LEU A 201 39.01 -4.59 -4.49
C LEU A 201 37.55 -4.78 -4.06
N TRP A 202 37.13 -6.04 -3.99
CA TRP A 202 35.85 -6.43 -3.37
C TRP A 202 36.13 -7.14 -2.06
N VAL A 203 35.47 -6.69 -0.98
CA VAL A 203 35.73 -7.20 0.36
C VAL A 203 34.42 -7.54 1.08
N ASP A 204 34.26 -8.82 1.41
CA ASP A 204 33.18 -9.36 2.24
C ASP A 204 33.74 -9.69 3.63
N VAL A 205 33.13 -9.14 4.66
CA VAL A 205 33.52 -9.34 6.06
C VAL A 205 32.46 -10.14 6.78
N VAL A 206 32.87 -11.13 7.56
CA VAL A 206 32.01 -12.00 8.38
C VAL A 206 32.37 -11.82 9.85
N GLY A 207 31.38 -11.75 10.74
CA GLY A 207 31.58 -11.63 12.20
C GLY A 207 31.33 -10.23 12.77
N MET A 208 31.09 -9.25 11.91
CA MET A 208 30.73 -7.87 12.31
C MET A 208 29.21 -7.67 12.49
N VAL A 209 28.40 -8.51 11.84
CA VAL A 209 26.95 -8.42 11.77
C VAL A 209 26.34 -9.56 12.56
N THR A 210 25.25 -9.28 13.27
CA THR A 210 24.51 -10.28 14.03
C THR A 210 23.20 -10.62 13.34
N ILE A 211 22.86 -11.91 13.35
CA ILE A 211 21.61 -12.43 12.81
C ILE A 211 20.85 -13.16 13.92
N GLU A 212 19.67 -12.64 14.25
CA GLU A 212 18.69 -13.31 15.08
C GLU A 212 17.84 -14.19 14.17
N SER A 213 17.90 -15.51 14.37
CA SER A 213 17.08 -16.48 13.62
C SER A 213 16.51 -17.55 14.55
N PRO A 214 15.39 -18.19 14.21
CA PRO A 214 14.88 -19.33 14.95
C PRO A 214 15.94 -20.45 15.07
N SER A 215 16.20 -20.92 16.29
CA SER A 215 17.17 -21.99 16.56
C SER A 215 16.63 -23.39 16.28
N ALA A 216 15.31 -23.54 16.26
CA ALA A 216 14.61 -24.79 15.99
C ALA A 216 14.02 -24.81 14.57
N THR A 217 13.78 -26.02 14.05
CA THR A 217 13.03 -26.24 12.81
C THR A 217 11.65 -25.60 12.91
N VAL A 218 11.30 -24.74 11.95
CA VAL A 218 10.03 -24.02 11.93
C VAL A 218 8.92 -24.87 11.32
N LEU A 219 7.68 -24.63 11.73
CA LEU A 219 6.50 -25.36 11.25
C LEU A 219 6.23 -25.04 9.77
N TYR A 220 5.72 -26.01 9.01
CA TYR A 220 5.21 -25.78 7.67
C TYR A 220 4.04 -24.78 7.70
N GLU A 221 3.97 -23.87 6.73
CA GLU A 221 3.02 -22.75 6.61
C GLU A 221 3.05 -21.73 7.77
N SER A 222 4.13 -21.69 8.56
CA SER A 222 4.35 -20.65 9.57
C SER A 222 4.96 -19.37 8.99
N ASP A 223 5.08 -18.34 9.83
CA ASP A 223 5.59 -17.01 9.47
C ASP A 223 6.89 -16.67 10.23
N PRO A 224 8.03 -17.33 9.93
CA PRO A 224 9.29 -17.05 10.64
C PRO A 224 9.84 -15.66 10.30
N VAL A 225 10.54 -15.08 11.28
CA VAL A 225 11.22 -13.79 11.16
C VAL A 225 12.71 -14.00 11.40
N LEU A 226 13.54 -13.48 10.50
CA LEU A 226 14.98 -13.36 10.70
C LEU A 226 15.33 -11.88 10.75
N LYS A 227 16.11 -11.47 11.74
CA LYS A 227 16.48 -10.07 11.95
C LYS A 227 17.98 -9.92 11.92
N CYS A 228 18.46 -8.99 11.11
CA CYS A 228 19.87 -8.72 10.95
C CYS A 228 20.18 -7.31 11.44
N THR A 229 21.16 -7.19 12.32
CA THR A 229 21.51 -5.95 13.03
C THR A 229 22.97 -5.61 12.88
N PHE A 230 23.25 -4.30 12.78
CA PHE A 230 24.59 -3.77 12.64
C PHE A 230 24.74 -2.46 13.42
N GLU A 231 25.86 -2.35 14.14
CA GLU A 231 26.15 -1.25 15.08
C GLU A 231 26.45 0.08 14.34
N GLU A 232 26.89 0.03 13.08
CA GLU A 232 27.19 1.21 12.27
C GLU A 232 26.08 1.54 11.26
N ALA A 233 26.05 2.80 10.82
CA ALA A 233 25.17 3.22 9.72
C ALA A 233 25.74 2.70 8.39
N SER A 234 24.88 2.14 7.55
CA SER A 234 25.24 1.56 6.25
C SER A 234 24.49 2.24 5.11
N GLY A 235 25.01 2.10 3.88
CA GLY A 235 24.39 2.68 2.69
C GLY A 235 23.23 1.84 2.15
N SER A 236 23.41 0.51 2.08
CA SER A 236 22.38 -0.43 1.65
C SER A 236 22.41 -1.71 2.47
N ALA A 237 21.25 -2.36 2.57
CA ALA A 237 21.06 -3.61 3.29
C ALA A 237 20.21 -4.57 2.47
N GLY A 238 20.51 -5.86 2.51
CA GLY A 238 19.78 -6.87 1.76
C GLY A 238 19.91 -8.27 2.31
N TRP A 239 19.04 -9.15 1.83
CA TRP A 239 19.00 -10.56 2.18
C TRP A 239 19.18 -11.42 0.94
N ASN A 240 19.98 -12.47 1.08
CA ASN A 240 20.14 -13.51 0.09
C ASN A 240 19.76 -14.86 0.72
N MET A 241 19.15 -15.73 -0.05
CA MET A 241 18.89 -17.11 0.32
C MET A 241 19.68 -18.02 -0.63
N SER A 242 20.40 -18.99 -0.08
CA SER A 242 21.07 -20.02 -0.86
C SER A 242 20.55 -21.41 -0.51
N THR A 243 20.27 -22.18 -1.54
CA THR A 243 20.09 -23.64 -1.50
C THR A 243 21.41 -24.31 -1.90
N GLN A 244 21.47 -25.65 -1.94
CA GLN A 244 22.67 -26.38 -2.35
C GLN A 244 23.16 -26.03 -3.77
N TYR A 245 22.28 -25.53 -4.65
CA TYR A 245 22.57 -25.32 -6.07
C TYR A 245 22.41 -23.89 -6.55
N GLN A 246 21.65 -23.05 -5.84
CA GLN A 246 21.24 -21.73 -6.31
C GLN A 246 21.25 -20.71 -5.18
N ARG A 247 21.56 -19.47 -5.53
CA ARG A 247 21.51 -18.30 -4.64
C ARG A 247 20.54 -17.28 -5.22
N PHE A 248 19.65 -16.80 -4.39
CA PHE A 248 18.58 -15.87 -4.73
C PHE A 248 18.70 -14.63 -3.86
N GLU A 249 18.54 -13.46 -4.46
CA GLU A 249 18.32 -12.23 -3.71
C GLU A 249 16.85 -12.17 -3.27
N LEU A 250 16.61 -11.80 -2.02
CA LEU A 250 15.27 -11.66 -1.47
C LEU A 250 14.83 -10.20 -1.56
N ASN A 251 13.71 -9.98 -2.22
CA ASN A 251 13.08 -8.67 -2.36
C ASN A 251 11.62 -8.76 -1.90
N THR A 252 11.01 -7.63 -1.55
CA THR A 252 9.62 -7.61 -1.09
C THR A 252 8.67 -8.22 -2.13
N GLY A 253 7.87 -9.18 -1.71
CA GLY A 253 6.94 -9.94 -2.56
C GLY A 253 5.67 -10.35 -1.81
N SER A 254 4.99 -11.38 -2.30
CA SER A 254 3.81 -11.96 -1.65
C SER A 254 4.17 -12.77 -0.39
N VAL A 255 5.38 -13.35 -0.35
CA VAL A 255 5.88 -14.15 0.77
C VAL A 255 6.94 -13.38 1.56
N VAL A 256 7.94 -12.82 0.89
CA VAL A 256 9.03 -12.07 1.53
C VAL A 256 8.54 -10.67 1.89
N LYS A 257 8.67 -10.28 3.16
CA LYS A 257 8.47 -8.90 3.64
C LYS A 257 9.75 -8.40 4.29
N LEU A 258 10.33 -7.35 3.73
CA LEU A 258 11.50 -6.70 4.29
C LEU A 258 11.09 -5.51 5.16
N ASP A 259 11.68 -5.40 6.35
CA ASP A 259 11.46 -4.32 7.30
C ASP A 259 12.80 -3.69 7.71
N TYR A 260 12.92 -2.38 7.51
CA TYR A 260 14.11 -1.59 7.82
C TYR A 260 13.94 -0.72 9.08
N THR A 261 12.80 -0.83 9.78
CA THR A 261 12.43 0.05 10.90
C THR A 261 12.99 -0.38 12.26
N CYS A 262 13.75 -1.46 12.32
CA CYS A 262 14.29 -2.04 13.56
C CYS A 262 15.59 -1.38 14.07
N VAL A 263 15.82 -0.12 13.71
CA VAL A 263 16.98 0.68 14.17
C VAL A 263 16.80 1.06 15.65
N THR A 264 17.86 0.93 16.44
CA THR A 264 17.89 1.29 17.87
C THR A 264 19.05 2.25 18.14
N GLN A 265 19.20 2.72 19.39
CA GLN A 265 20.35 3.53 19.77
C GLN A 265 21.68 2.76 19.66
N GLU A 266 21.63 1.44 19.79
CA GLU A 266 22.78 0.53 19.69
C GLU A 266 23.03 0.08 18.25
N TYR A 267 21.98 -0.32 17.53
CA TYR A 267 22.07 -0.76 16.14
C TYR A 267 21.61 0.34 15.19
N LYS A 268 22.58 1.01 14.57
CA LYS A 268 22.33 2.10 13.60
C LYS A 268 21.84 1.60 12.24
N SER A 269 21.97 0.31 11.94
CA SER A 269 21.43 -0.32 10.73
C SER A 269 20.78 -1.65 11.07
N CYS A 270 19.61 -1.90 10.50
CA CYS A 270 18.86 -3.12 10.72
C CYS A 270 18.02 -3.48 9.49
N VAL A 271 17.90 -4.77 9.21
CA VAL A 271 16.97 -5.30 8.21
C VAL A 271 16.41 -6.64 8.70
N ALA A 272 15.10 -6.71 8.86
CA ALA A 272 14.38 -7.93 9.14
C ALA A 272 13.70 -8.47 7.88
N VAL A 273 13.66 -9.80 7.75
CA VAL A 273 12.90 -10.51 6.73
C VAL A 273 11.85 -11.39 7.42
N THR A 274 10.59 -11.14 7.10
CA THR A 274 9.47 -12.01 7.48
C THR A 274 9.07 -12.82 6.26
N LEU A 275 9.00 -14.14 6.42
CA LEU A 275 8.58 -15.05 5.35
C LEU A 275 7.17 -15.54 5.66
N GLN A 276 6.19 -15.23 4.81
CA GLN A 276 4.80 -15.59 5.06
C GLN A 276 4.45 -16.98 4.50
N LYS A 277 3.89 -17.86 5.33
CA LYS A 277 3.45 -19.22 4.98
C LYS A 277 4.55 -20.04 4.30
N VAL A 278 5.66 -20.25 5.01
CA VAL A 278 6.83 -20.95 4.45
C VAL A 278 6.53 -22.40 4.10
N THR A 279 7.01 -22.83 2.95
CA THR A 279 7.00 -24.23 2.50
C THR A 279 8.43 -24.79 2.44
N GLY A 280 8.60 -26.02 1.96
CA GLY A 280 9.94 -26.62 1.80
C GLY A 280 10.88 -25.79 0.90
N LEU A 281 10.33 -25.01 -0.03
CA LEU A 281 11.08 -24.10 -0.90
C LEU A 281 11.93 -23.07 -0.13
N TRP A 282 11.52 -22.70 1.08
CA TRP A 282 12.19 -21.68 1.91
C TRP A 282 13.18 -22.27 2.92
N SER A 283 13.43 -23.58 2.87
CA SER A 283 14.49 -24.19 3.67
C SER A 283 15.85 -23.94 3.02
N GLY A 284 16.79 -23.35 3.76
CA GLY A 284 18.10 -22.99 3.20
C GLY A 284 18.96 -22.12 4.12
N THR A 285 20.08 -21.66 3.59
CA THR A 285 20.95 -20.72 4.29
C THR A 285 20.59 -19.30 3.90
N TYR A 286 20.31 -18.47 4.89
CA TYR A 286 20.00 -17.05 4.74
C TYR A 286 21.23 -16.23 5.08
N GLU A 287 21.56 -15.30 4.21
CA GLU A 287 22.69 -14.38 4.36
C GLU A 287 22.17 -12.96 4.30
N CYS A 288 22.31 -12.21 5.39
CA CYS A 288 22.07 -10.77 5.38
C CYS A 288 23.39 -10.03 5.19
N GLY A 289 23.33 -8.83 4.62
CA GLY A 289 24.49 -7.97 4.59
C GLY A 289 24.21 -6.49 4.45
N PHE A 290 25.16 -5.71 4.94
CA PHE A 290 25.18 -4.24 4.92
C PHE A 290 26.40 -3.76 4.14
N THR A 291 26.19 -2.86 3.18
CA THR A 291 27.26 -2.38 2.29
C THR A 291 27.55 -0.91 2.53
N THR A 292 28.83 -0.59 2.65
CA THR A 292 29.36 0.78 2.73
C THR A 292 30.58 0.90 1.83
N GLY A 293 30.44 1.57 0.69
CA GLY A 293 31.52 1.64 -0.31
C GLY A 293 31.80 0.27 -0.94
N SER A 294 33.05 -0.17 -0.90
CA SER A 294 33.52 -1.46 -1.45
C SER A 294 33.50 -2.59 -0.39
N VAL A 295 33.15 -2.26 0.84
CA VAL A 295 33.12 -3.20 1.98
C VAL A 295 31.69 -3.63 2.24
N ARG A 296 31.48 -4.94 2.27
CA ARG A 296 30.20 -5.56 2.60
C ARG A 296 30.35 -6.40 3.86
N GLN A 297 29.52 -6.12 4.86
CA GLN A 297 29.47 -6.82 6.13
C GLN A 297 28.35 -7.84 6.07
N THR A 298 28.60 -9.11 6.39
CA THR A 298 27.64 -10.21 6.20
C THR A 298 27.54 -11.14 7.40
N ALA A 299 26.37 -11.76 7.55
CA ALA A 299 26.12 -12.84 8.51
C ALA A 299 25.24 -13.91 7.86
N LYS A 300 25.40 -15.17 8.29
CA LYS A 300 24.67 -16.31 7.76
C LYS A 300 23.95 -17.06 8.88
N ALA A 301 22.73 -17.49 8.61
CA ALA A 301 21.95 -18.37 9.46
C ALA A 301 21.29 -19.47 8.62
N GLN A 302 21.10 -20.65 9.21
CA GLN A 302 20.37 -21.73 8.59
C GLN A 302 18.91 -21.69 9.04
N LEU A 303 17.97 -21.73 8.10
CA LEU A 303 16.54 -21.92 8.39
C LEU A 303 16.11 -23.30 7.90
N ASN A 304 15.63 -24.13 8.82
CA ASN A 304 15.09 -25.45 8.52
C ASN A 304 13.57 -25.41 8.68
N VAL A 305 12.84 -25.93 7.69
CA VAL A 305 11.38 -26.04 7.71
C VAL A 305 10.99 -27.51 7.86
N ALA A 306 10.05 -27.82 8.74
CA ALA A 306 9.49 -29.17 8.85
C ALA A 306 8.72 -29.48 7.58
N LEU A 307 9.20 -30.43 6.77
CA LEU A 307 8.71 -30.55 5.40
C LEU A 307 7.34 -31.22 5.38
N LEU A 308 6.48 -30.77 4.48
CA LEU A 308 5.29 -31.48 4.02
C LEU A 308 5.28 -31.42 2.48
N PRO A 309 4.64 -32.38 1.79
CA PRO A 309 4.67 -32.39 0.33
C PRO A 309 3.99 -31.15 -0.25
N ASP A 310 4.74 -30.31 -0.97
CA ASP A 310 4.23 -29.06 -1.58
C ASP A 310 3.10 -29.32 -2.59
N VAL A 311 3.23 -30.41 -3.37
CA VAL A 311 2.26 -30.88 -4.37
C VAL A 311 2.05 -32.38 -4.21
N ILE A 312 0.79 -32.79 -4.03
CA ILE A 312 0.38 -34.20 -3.98
C ILE A 312 -0.43 -34.52 -5.23
N THR A 313 0.13 -35.33 -6.11
CA THR A 313 -0.55 -35.73 -7.35
C THR A 313 -1.27 -37.04 -7.15
N LEU A 314 -2.60 -37.00 -7.17
CA LEU A 314 -3.46 -38.19 -7.14
C LEU A 314 -3.92 -38.58 -8.55
N THR A 315 -3.82 -39.87 -8.85
CA THR A 315 -4.36 -40.49 -10.07
C THR A 315 -5.11 -41.77 -9.72
N ILE A 316 -6.23 -42.03 -10.40
CA ILE A 316 -7.05 -43.22 -10.22
C ILE A 316 -7.16 -44.01 -11.52
N LYS A 317 -7.28 -45.34 -11.43
CA LYS A 317 -7.52 -46.24 -12.55
C LYS A 317 -8.49 -47.35 -12.12
N PRO A 318 -9.64 -47.55 -12.79
CA PRO A 318 -10.21 -46.71 -13.87
C PRO A 318 -10.55 -45.29 -13.40
N LEU A 319 -10.71 -44.35 -14.34
CA LEU A 319 -11.02 -42.93 -14.04
C LEU A 319 -12.47 -42.72 -13.56
N THR A 320 -13.33 -43.72 -13.77
CA THR A 320 -14.73 -43.74 -13.37
C THR A 320 -15.08 -45.14 -12.85
N ALA A 321 -15.95 -45.20 -11.85
CA ALA A 321 -16.45 -46.45 -11.30
C ALA A 321 -17.83 -46.75 -11.90
N ASP A 322 -17.93 -47.84 -12.69
CA ASP A 322 -19.17 -48.22 -13.36
C ASP A 322 -19.92 -49.29 -12.56
N CYS A 323 -20.96 -48.87 -11.84
CA CYS A 323 -21.86 -49.75 -11.08
C CYS A 323 -23.10 -50.17 -11.89
N SER A 324 -23.18 -49.77 -13.17
CA SER A 324 -24.30 -50.12 -14.06
C SER A 324 -24.08 -51.41 -14.85
N VAL A 325 -22.90 -52.02 -14.74
CA VAL A 325 -22.53 -53.27 -15.43
C VAL A 325 -23.33 -54.44 -14.86
N VAL A 326 -23.84 -55.32 -15.73
CA VAL A 326 -24.64 -56.50 -15.33
C VAL A 326 -23.76 -57.76 -15.31
N PRO A 327 -23.78 -58.58 -14.23
CA PRO A 327 -24.53 -58.40 -12.99
C PRO A 327 -23.97 -57.25 -12.13
N ASN A 328 -24.86 -56.49 -11.48
CA ASN A 328 -24.50 -55.30 -10.71
C ASN A 328 -23.43 -55.63 -9.66
N PRO A 329 -22.23 -55.05 -9.73
CA PRO A 329 -21.19 -55.29 -8.74
C PRO A 329 -21.61 -54.69 -7.40
N LYS A 330 -21.24 -55.36 -6.29
CA LYS A 330 -21.40 -54.78 -4.94
C LYS A 330 -20.40 -53.63 -4.72
N THR A 331 -19.17 -53.81 -5.22
CA THR A 331 -18.09 -52.82 -5.17
C THR A 331 -17.31 -52.81 -6.48
N VAL A 332 -16.71 -51.66 -6.82
CA VAL A 332 -15.79 -51.50 -7.95
C VAL A 332 -14.39 -51.18 -7.41
N ALA A 333 -13.43 -52.06 -7.69
CA ALA A 333 -12.05 -51.85 -7.30
C ALA A 333 -11.40 -50.74 -8.17
N ILE A 334 -10.82 -49.73 -7.52
CA ILE A 334 -10.02 -48.69 -8.15
C ILE A 334 -8.60 -48.70 -7.60
N GLN A 335 -7.63 -48.60 -8.50
CA GLN A 335 -6.23 -48.39 -8.13
C GLN A 335 -5.98 -46.89 -7.97
N VAL A 336 -5.50 -46.47 -6.81
CA VAL A 336 -5.11 -45.10 -6.53
C VAL A 336 -3.59 -45.03 -6.42
N LYS A 337 -3.03 -44.01 -7.06
CA LYS A 337 -1.61 -43.69 -7.02
C LYS A 337 -1.44 -42.24 -6.55
N ALA A 338 -0.76 -42.07 -5.43
CA ALA A 338 -0.30 -40.78 -4.94
C ALA A 338 1.20 -40.62 -5.26
N THR A 339 1.58 -39.49 -5.85
CA THR A 339 2.97 -39.19 -6.20
C THR A 339 3.37 -37.83 -5.63
N ILE A 340 4.53 -37.79 -4.96
CA ILE A 340 5.16 -36.57 -4.44
C ILE A 340 6.63 -36.51 -4.87
N ALA A 341 7.21 -35.31 -4.86
CA ALA A 341 8.65 -35.13 -5.04
C ALA A 341 9.42 -35.82 -3.90
N ASN A 342 10.67 -36.22 -4.16
CA ASN A 342 11.51 -36.78 -3.11
C ASN A 342 11.74 -35.76 -1.98
N SER A 343 11.80 -36.24 -0.75
CA SER A 343 11.98 -35.44 0.45
C SER A 343 12.97 -36.11 1.39
N THR A 344 13.72 -35.31 2.15
CA THR A 344 14.56 -35.80 3.24
C THR A 344 13.75 -36.15 4.49
N GLU A 345 12.50 -35.69 4.56
CA GLU A 345 11.57 -35.99 5.65
C GLU A 345 10.95 -37.39 5.49
N SER A 346 10.86 -38.13 6.58
CA SER A 346 10.18 -39.43 6.61
C SER A 346 8.72 -39.24 6.99
N PHE A 347 7.80 -39.48 6.06
CA PHE A 347 6.37 -39.30 6.27
C PHE A 347 5.68 -40.57 6.76
N VAL A 348 4.76 -40.42 7.71
CA VAL A 348 3.71 -41.42 7.96
C VAL A 348 2.54 -41.10 7.03
N VAL A 349 2.14 -42.07 6.21
CA VAL A 349 1.13 -41.85 5.15
C VAL A 349 -0.01 -42.84 5.31
N TRP A 350 -1.23 -42.33 5.26
CA TRP A 350 -2.44 -43.16 5.27
C TRP A 350 -3.48 -42.60 4.30
N TRP A 351 -4.43 -43.43 3.91
CA TRP A 351 -5.60 -42.99 3.18
C TRP A 351 -6.89 -43.29 3.93
N THR A 352 -7.89 -42.47 3.66
CA THR A 352 -9.25 -42.58 4.20
C THR A 352 -10.26 -42.71 3.07
N ASP A 353 -11.19 -43.63 3.24
CA ASP A 353 -12.38 -43.74 2.39
C ASP A 353 -13.48 -42.76 2.84
N SER A 354 -14.56 -42.66 2.07
CA SER A 354 -15.75 -41.88 2.45
C SER A 354 -16.43 -42.36 3.75
N GLY A 355 -16.08 -43.55 4.26
CA GLY A 355 -16.58 -44.11 5.51
C GLY A 355 -15.73 -43.78 6.74
N GLY A 356 -14.55 -43.16 6.55
CA GLY A 356 -13.65 -42.73 7.62
C GLY A 356 -12.67 -43.81 8.12
N MET A 357 -12.51 -44.93 7.42
CA MET A 357 -11.51 -45.95 7.81
C MET A 357 -10.10 -45.56 7.35
N GLU A 358 -9.11 -45.71 8.23
CA GLU A 358 -7.71 -45.35 7.96
C GLU A 358 -6.85 -46.56 7.61
N TYR A 359 -6.03 -46.43 6.56
CA TYR A 359 -5.13 -47.49 6.09
C TYR A 359 -3.73 -46.93 5.78
N ASN A 360 -2.71 -47.46 6.46
CA ASN A 360 -1.32 -47.04 6.28
C ASN A 360 -0.75 -47.46 4.91
N LEU A 361 0.11 -46.61 4.35
CA LEU A 361 0.75 -46.78 3.04
C LEU A 361 2.27 -46.77 3.16
N ASN A 362 2.89 -47.67 2.41
CA ASN A 362 4.34 -47.68 2.20
C ASN A 362 4.67 -47.08 0.84
N ASN A 363 5.84 -46.44 0.73
CA ASN A 363 6.30 -45.85 -0.52
C ASN A 363 7.10 -46.83 -1.39
N GLN A 364 7.20 -46.48 -2.66
CA GLN A 364 8.15 -47.02 -3.61
C GLN A 364 8.84 -45.84 -4.28
N THR A 365 10.17 -45.87 -4.36
CA THR A 365 10.95 -44.84 -5.04
C THR A 365 10.99 -45.14 -6.53
N ASN A 366 10.50 -44.23 -7.37
CA ASN A 366 10.53 -44.41 -8.82
C ASN A 366 10.95 -43.10 -9.51
N GLY A 367 12.09 -43.12 -10.21
CA GLY A 367 12.57 -41.98 -11.01
C GLY A 367 12.78 -40.68 -10.22
N GLY A 368 13.17 -40.76 -8.95
CA GLY A 368 13.37 -39.57 -8.11
C GLY A 368 12.10 -39.00 -7.46
N ASN A 369 10.96 -39.67 -7.58
CA ASN A 369 9.71 -39.34 -6.86
C ASN A 369 9.32 -40.47 -5.90
N LEU A 370 8.58 -40.13 -4.83
CA LEU A 370 7.97 -41.11 -3.92
C LEU A 370 6.55 -41.42 -4.39
N VAL A 371 6.28 -42.71 -4.58
CA VAL A 371 5.01 -43.21 -5.12
C VAL A 371 4.34 -44.13 -4.10
N TYR A 372 3.05 -43.91 -3.86
CA TYR A 372 2.22 -44.74 -2.98
C TYR A 372 1.05 -45.30 -3.80
N ASN A 373 1.00 -46.62 -3.93
CA ASN A 373 -0.04 -47.32 -4.71
C ASN A 373 -0.89 -48.17 -3.77
N PHE A 374 -2.21 -48.09 -3.92
CA PHE A 374 -3.16 -48.91 -3.17
C PHE A 374 -4.43 -49.14 -3.96
N ASN A 375 -5.19 -50.16 -3.58
CA ASN A 375 -6.50 -50.45 -4.15
C ASN A 375 -7.58 -50.05 -3.13
N ALA A 376 -8.62 -49.38 -3.61
CA ALA A 376 -9.78 -49.01 -2.82
C ALA A 376 -11.05 -49.56 -3.49
N ASP A 377 -11.98 -50.06 -2.68
CA ASP A 377 -13.24 -50.60 -3.16
C ASP A 377 -14.35 -49.54 -3.04
N VAL A 378 -14.89 -49.12 -4.18
CA VAL A 378 -15.95 -48.11 -4.28
C VAL A 378 -17.30 -48.81 -4.13
N SER A 379 -18.15 -48.35 -3.21
CA SER A 379 -19.46 -48.95 -2.99
C SER A 379 -20.41 -48.63 -4.14
N CYS A 380 -21.14 -49.64 -4.64
CA CYS A 380 -22.20 -49.43 -5.63
C CYS A 380 -23.57 -49.12 -5.02
N HIS A 381 -23.66 -49.03 -3.70
CA HIS A 381 -24.86 -48.53 -3.03
C HIS A 381 -25.00 -47.03 -3.31
N TYR A 382 -26.18 -46.60 -3.76
CA TYR A 382 -26.43 -45.18 -4.03
C TYR A 382 -26.24 -44.35 -2.76
N THR A 383 -25.36 -43.36 -2.81
CA THR A 383 -25.18 -42.36 -1.75
C THR A 383 -25.42 -40.96 -2.32
N PRO A 384 -26.15 -40.10 -1.60
CA PRO A 384 -26.35 -38.71 -2.04
C PRO A 384 -25.06 -37.87 -1.94
N GLN A 385 -24.08 -38.30 -1.15
CA GLN A 385 -22.76 -37.69 -1.06
C GLN A 385 -21.79 -38.29 -2.08
N ALA A 386 -20.92 -37.44 -2.65
CA ALA A 386 -19.88 -37.86 -3.58
C ALA A 386 -18.87 -38.77 -2.88
N GLN A 387 -18.54 -39.91 -3.48
CA GLN A 387 -17.49 -40.79 -2.97
C GLN A 387 -16.12 -40.19 -3.30
N TYR A 388 -15.22 -40.19 -2.32
CA TYR A 388 -13.88 -39.64 -2.44
C TYR A 388 -12.87 -40.47 -1.66
N ILE A 389 -11.60 -40.32 -2.03
CA ILE A 389 -10.46 -40.85 -1.29
C ILE A 389 -9.60 -39.68 -0.88
N ASN A 390 -9.18 -39.67 0.37
CA ASN A 390 -8.27 -38.68 0.90
C ASN A 390 -6.97 -39.35 1.35
N VAL A 391 -5.83 -38.85 0.89
CA VAL A 391 -4.49 -39.36 1.25
C VAL A 391 -3.81 -38.31 2.11
N THR A 392 -3.42 -38.69 3.33
CA THR A 392 -2.82 -37.81 4.34
C THR A 392 -1.36 -38.17 4.55
N PHE A 393 -0.52 -37.15 4.60
CA PHE A 393 0.90 -37.21 4.93
C PHE A 393 1.13 -36.52 6.26
N GLN A 394 1.84 -37.18 7.18
CA GLN A 394 2.26 -36.61 8.45
C GLN A 394 3.78 -36.57 8.54
N ASN A 395 4.33 -35.43 8.93
CA ASN A 395 5.78 -35.27 9.14
C ASN A 395 6.19 -35.67 10.57
N THR A 396 7.49 -35.66 10.87
CA THR A 396 8.04 -36.13 12.17
C THR A 396 7.59 -35.31 13.37
N ILE A 397 7.17 -34.06 13.16
CA ILE A 397 6.65 -33.16 14.21
C ILE A 397 5.12 -33.24 14.37
N GLY A 398 4.46 -34.10 13.60
CA GLY A 398 3.04 -34.39 13.71
C GLY A 398 2.09 -33.51 12.88
N GLN A 399 2.59 -32.58 12.06
CA GLN A 399 1.75 -31.81 11.13
C GLN A 399 1.27 -32.70 9.98
N THR A 400 0.02 -32.51 9.56
CA THR A 400 -0.61 -33.30 8.50
C THR A 400 -0.99 -32.45 7.29
N ARG A 401 -0.82 -33.00 6.09
CA ARG A 401 -1.37 -32.44 4.85
C ARG A 401 -2.03 -33.54 4.05
N SER A 402 -3.24 -33.28 3.57
CA SER A 402 -4.00 -34.26 2.81
C SER A 402 -4.37 -33.76 1.42
N ALA A 403 -4.57 -34.70 0.51
CA ALA A 403 -5.12 -34.44 -0.81
C ALA A 403 -6.29 -35.38 -1.07
N GLN A 404 -7.35 -34.83 -1.66
CA GLN A 404 -8.57 -35.55 -1.96
C GLN A 404 -8.75 -35.74 -3.48
N VAL A 405 -9.20 -36.94 -3.87
CA VAL A 405 -9.66 -37.24 -5.23
C VAL A 405 -11.11 -37.71 -5.17
N ASN A 406 -11.98 -37.05 -5.94
CA ASN A 406 -13.37 -37.46 -6.09
C ASN A 406 -13.47 -38.56 -7.13
N ILE A 407 -14.30 -39.57 -6.85
CA ILE A 407 -14.49 -40.73 -7.72
C ILE A 407 -15.85 -40.59 -8.40
N PRO A 408 -15.89 -40.38 -9.73
CA PRO A 408 -17.16 -40.36 -10.46
C PRO A 408 -17.75 -41.78 -10.52
N VAL A 409 -18.93 -41.98 -9.91
CA VAL A 409 -19.63 -43.26 -9.87
C VAL A 409 -20.85 -43.22 -10.80
N ILE A 410 -21.00 -44.23 -11.65
CA ILE A 410 -22.17 -44.41 -12.53
C ILE A 410 -23.11 -45.40 -11.85
N TYR A 411 -24.18 -44.90 -11.26
CA TYR A 411 -25.23 -45.74 -10.65
C TYR A 411 -26.23 -46.23 -11.71
N VAL A 412 -26.94 -47.31 -11.39
CA VAL A 412 -28.00 -47.86 -12.23
C VAL A 412 -29.07 -46.80 -12.50
N GLY A 413 -29.40 -46.56 -13.77
CA GLY A 413 -30.39 -45.57 -14.20
C GLY A 413 -29.91 -44.11 -14.23
N SER A 414 -28.64 -43.83 -13.89
CA SER A 414 -28.07 -42.48 -14.00
C SER A 414 -27.83 -42.06 -15.46
N GLN A 415 -27.91 -40.77 -15.75
CA GLN A 415 -27.46 -40.21 -17.03
C GLN A 415 -25.93 -40.24 -17.08
N PHE A 416 -25.37 -40.68 -18.21
CA PHE A 416 -23.93 -40.73 -18.42
C PHE A 416 -23.56 -40.41 -19.87
N CYS A 417 -22.35 -39.93 -20.07
CA CYS A 417 -21.72 -39.82 -21.38
C CYS A 417 -21.06 -41.16 -21.74
N LYS A 418 -21.26 -41.62 -22.99
CA LYS A 418 -20.62 -42.83 -23.51
C LYS A 418 -19.11 -42.64 -23.62
N ASP A 419 -18.38 -43.76 -23.62
CA ASP A 419 -16.97 -43.76 -23.96
C ASP A 419 -16.76 -43.18 -25.37
N ASP A 420 -15.67 -42.42 -25.51
CA ASP A 420 -15.38 -41.66 -26.71
C ASP A 420 -13.86 -41.66 -26.97
N ILE A 421 -13.45 -41.60 -28.24
CA ILE A 421 -12.05 -41.61 -28.64
C ILE A 421 -11.77 -40.34 -29.43
N ILE A 422 -10.94 -39.45 -28.87
CA ILE A 422 -10.51 -38.21 -29.52
C ILE A 422 -8.98 -38.20 -29.54
N ASP A 423 -8.37 -37.91 -30.68
CA ASP A 423 -6.91 -37.83 -30.84
C ASP A 423 -6.18 -39.10 -30.36
N GLN A 424 -6.72 -40.30 -30.66
CA GLN A 424 -6.23 -41.61 -30.19
C GLN A 424 -6.25 -41.79 -28.66
N GLU A 425 -6.94 -40.91 -27.93
CA GLU A 425 -7.11 -40.99 -26.49
C GLU A 425 -8.53 -41.43 -26.10
N ILE A 426 -8.61 -42.48 -25.28
CA ILE A 426 -9.89 -43.02 -24.78
C ILE A 426 -10.36 -42.19 -23.58
N TRP A 427 -11.56 -41.64 -23.67
CA TRP A 427 -12.33 -41.04 -22.57
C TRP A 427 -13.37 -42.04 -22.09
N PRO A 428 -13.31 -42.51 -20.83
CA PRO A 428 -14.20 -43.57 -20.34
C PRO A 428 -15.61 -43.04 -20.10
N LYS A 429 -16.58 -43.97 -20.03
CA LYS A 429 -17.96 -43.64 -19.62
C LYS A 429 -17.95 -42.82 -18.33
N THR A 430 -18.73 -41.75 -18.29
CA THR A 430 -18.66 -40.76 -17.19
C THR A 430 -20.06 -40.27 -16.81
N PRO A 431 -20.40 -40.20 -15.51
CA PRO A 431 -21.73 -39.76 -15.07
C PRO A 431 -21.97 -38.27 -15.40
N GLY A 432 -23.23 -37.93 -15.65
CA GLY A 432 -23.64 -36.55 -15.94
C GLY A 432 -23.29 -35.61 -14.79
N GLY A 433 -22.60 -34.51 -15.11
CA GLY A 433 -22.10 -33.51 -14.17
C GLY A 433 -20.66 -33.74 -13.68
N ALA A 434 -20.04 -34.88 -13.99
CA ALA A 434 -18.66 -35.16 -13.58
C ALA A 434 -17.61 -34.72 -14.60
N THR A 435 -16.42 -34.42 -14.09
CA THR A 435 -15.23 -34.07 -14.88
C THR A 435 -14.16 -35.13 -14.71
N VAL A 436 -13.65 -35.65 -15.83
CA VAL A 436 -12.53 -36.58 -15.86
C VAL A 436 -11.25 -35.80 -16.14
N ILE A 437 -10.20 -36.08 -15.36
CA ILE A 437 -8.88 -35.47 -15.51
C ILE A 437 -7.88 -36.55 -15.92
N LYS A 438 -7.17 -36.31 -17.02
CA LYS A 438 -6.11 -37.18 -17.52
C LYS A 438 -4.78 -36.43 -17.44
N ARG A 439 -3.89 -36.91 -16.56
CA ARG A 439 -2.55 -36.35 -16.34
C ARG A 439 -1.54 -36.96 -17.33
N ALA A 440 -1.83 -36.81 -18.61
CA ALA A 440 -0.93 -37.23 -19.69
C ALA A 440 -0.92 -36.13 -20.75
N CYS A 441 0.28 -35.69 -21.13
CA CYS A 441 0.52 -34.72 -22.19
C CYS A 441 1.48 -35.33 -23.22
N GLU A 442 1.56 -34.70 -24.39
CA GLU A 442 2.52 -35.06 -25.43
C GLU A 442 3.96 -34.90 -24.92
N VAL A 443 4.91 -35.62 -25.54
CA VAL A 443 6.33 -35.54 -25.19
C VAL A 443 6.82 -34.09 -25.31
N GLY A 444 7.50 -33.58 -24.28
CA GLY A 444 7.96 -32.19 -24.20
C GLY A 444 6.92 -31.18 -23.65
N ARG A 445 5.77 -31.67 -23.15
CA ARG A 445 4.75 -30.85 -22.48
C ARG A 445 4.40 -31.40 -21.09
N VAL A 446 4.05 -30.51 -20.18
CA VAL A 446 3.65 -30.82 -18.80
C VAL A 446 2.26 -30.27 -18.49
N GLY A 447 1.52 -30.92 -17.59
CA GLY A 447 0.16 -30.53 -17.22
C GLY A 447 -0.84 -31.67 -17.30
N TYR A 448 -2.08 -31.35 -17.69
CA TYR A 448 -3.17 -32.33 -17.79
C TYR A 448 -4.23 -31.90 -18.81
N LYS A 449 -5.05 -32.86 -19.23
CA LYS A 449 -6.27 -32.62 -20.02
C LYS A 449 -7.48 -32.93 -19.15
N SER A 450 -8.57 -32.20 -19.35
CA SER A 450 -9.83 -32.44 -18.64
C SER A 450 -11.02 -32.40 -19.58
N ARG A 451 -12.07 -33.14 -19.22
CA ARG A 451 -13.31 -33.18 -19.99
C ARG A 451 -14.50 -33.37 -19.06
N THR A 452 -15.55 -32.60 -19.26
CA THR A 452 -16.76 -32.61 -18.43
C THR A 452 -17.92 -33.22 -19.20
N CYS A 453 -18.66 -34.13 -18.55
CA CYS A 453 -19.90 -34.68 -19.07
C CYS A 453 -21.09 -33.82 -18.60
N GLN A 454 -21.86 -33.25 -19.53
CA GLN A 454 -23.05 -32.45 -19.22
C GLN A 454 -24.31 -33.21 -19.64
N GLY A 455 -25.03 -33.76 -18.65
CA GLY A 455 -26.16 -34.66 -18.88
C GLY A 455 -25.70 -35.96 -19.54
N THR A 456 -25.93 -36.09 -20.84
CA THR A 456 -25.51 -37.24 -21.66
C THR A 456 -24.51 -36.87 -22.76
N THR A 457 -24.06 -35.61 -22.79
CA THR A 457 -23.21 -35.05 -23.85
C THR A 457 -21.88 -34.57 -23.30
N TRP A 458 -20.79 -34.95 -23.99
CA TRP A 458 -19.46 -34.47 -23.66
C TRP A 458 -19.26 -33.02 -24.11
N ILE A 459 -18.71 -32.19 -23.22
CA ILE A 459 -18.15 -30.88 -23.57
C ILE A 459 -16.79 -31.09 -24.28
N PRO A 460 -16.33 -30.17 -25.16
CA PRO A 460 -14.99 -30.22 -25.74
C PRO A 460 -13.87 -30.38 -24.71
N VAL A 461 -12.80 -31.08 -25.10
CA VAL A 461 -11.63 -31.32 -24.24
C VAL A 461 -10.93 -29.99 -23.95
N THR A 462 -10.69 -29.72 -22.67
CA THR A 462 -9.89 -28.56 -22.25
C THR A 462 -8.47 -29.04 -21.92
N SER A 463 -7.49 -28.57 -22.70
CA SER A 463 -6.07 -28.87 -22.48
C SER A 463 -5.43 -27.82 -21.55
N TYR A 464 -4.66 -28.28 -20.57
CA TYR A 464 -3.76 -27.49 -19.73
C TYR A 464 -2.31 -27.96 -19.92
N CYS A 465 -2.01 -28.59 -21.06
CA CYS A 465 -0.67 -29.07 -21.38
C CYS A 465 0.17 -27.91 -21.93
N VAL A 466 1.11 -27.43 -21.11
CA VAL A 466 2.01 -26.31 -21.44
C VAL A 466 3.37 -26.86 -21.88
N SER A 467 4.03 -26.18 -22.82
CA SER A 467 5.44 -26.44 -23.14
C SER A 467 6.31 -26.49 -21.88
N GLU A 468 7.22 -27.46 -21.78
CA GLU A 468 8.15 -27.55 -20.66
C GLU A 468 9.01 -26.28 -20.49
N GLU A 469 9.45 -25.67 -21.59
CA GLU A 469 10.20 -24.41 -21.57
C GLU A 469 9.36 -23.24 -21.06
N LEU A 470 8.07 -23.17 -21.44
CA LEU A 470 7.17 -22.14 -20.92
C LEU A 470 6.84 -22.39 -19.44
N ASN A 471 6.73 -23.65 -19.00
CA ASN A 471 6.52 -23.96 -17.59
C ASN A 471 7.68 -23.48 -16.71
N LYS A 472 8.93 -23.58 -17.17
CA LYS A 472 10.08 -22.99 -16.46
C LYS A 472 9.96 -21.48 -16.29
N VAL A 473 9.42 -20.78 -17.29
CA VAL A 473 9.15 -19.33 -17.22
C VAL A 473 8.01 -19.02 -16.25
N VAL A 474 6.96 -19.86 -16.22
CA VAL A 474 5.86 -19.77 -15.23
C VAL A 474 6.41 -19.90 -13.81
N ASP A 475 7.24 -20.91 -13.54
CA ASP A 475 7.83 -21.13 -12.23
C ASP A 475 8.75 -19.97 -11.81
N ALA A 476 9.54 -19.42 -12.75
CA ALA A 476 10.37 -18.25 -12.50
C ALA A 476 9.54 -17.00 -12.18
N ALA A 477 8.43 -16.78 -12.88
CA ALA A 477 7.52 -15.67 -12.62
C ALA A 477 6.78 -15.80 -11.28
N ASP A 478 6.40 -17.02 -10.88
CA ASP A 478 5.80 -17.28 -9.57
C ASP A 478 6.80 -17.01 -8.43
N ASN A 479 8.05 -17.44 -8.58
CA ASN A 479 9.13 -17.11 -7.64
C ASN A 479 9.39 -15.59 -7.56
N PHE A 480 9.34 -14.89 -8.70
CA PHE A 480 9.44 -13.43 -8.76
C PHE A 480 8.32 -12.76 -7.92
N VAL A 481 7.07 -13.22 -8.04
CA VAL A 481 5.95 -12.70 -7.24
C VAL A 481 6.15 -12.94 -5.75
N LYS A 482 6.69 -14.10 -5.37
CA LYS A 482 6.99 -14.46 -3.97
C LYS A 482 8.08 -13.59 -3.34
N GLY A 483 8.90 -12.91 -4.16
CA GLY A 483 10.06 -12.14 -3.71
C GLY A 483 11.37 -12.94 -3.72
N LEU A 484 11.36 -14.13 -4.33
CA LEU A 484 12.54 -15.01 -4.46
C LEU A 484 13.24 -14.74 -5.79
N GLY A 485 14.38 -14.04 -5.73
CA GLY A 485 15.12 -13.63 -6.94
C GLY A 485 14.43 -12.51 -7.71
N ALA A 486 13.60 -11.69 -7.06
CA ALA A 486 12.84 -10.65 -7.73
C ALA A 486 13.72 -9.43 -8.03
N THR A 487 14.52 -9.51 -9.10
CA THR A 487 15.49 -8.49 -9.53
C THR A 487 15.30 -8.10 -11.00
N GLN A 488 15.91 -7.00 -11.43
CA GLN A 488 15.87 -6.55 -12.83
C GLN A 488 16.37 -7.62 -13.80
N ASP A 489 17.45 -8.32 -13.46
CA ASP A 489 18.07 -9.32 -14.33
C ASP A 489 17.18 -10.56 -14.48
N VAL A 490 16.57 -11.01 -13.39
CA VAL A 490 15.61 -12.13 -13.45
C VAL A 490 14.38 -11.75 -14.25
N ALA A 491 13.89 -10.51 -14.12
CA ALA A 491 12.80 -10.01 -14.95
C ALA A 491 13.16 -10.03 -16.46
N MET A 492 14.39 -9.66 -16.83
CA MET A 492 14.87 -9.77 -18.23
C MET A 492 14.85 -11.22 -18.72
N VAL A 493 15.32 -12.16 -17.91
CA VAL A 493 15.30 -13.60 -18.24
C VAL A 493 13.87 -14.10 -18.43
N ILE A 494 12.94 -13.71 -17.56
CA ILE A 494 11.52 -14.10 -17.65
C ILE A 494 10.89 -13.56 -18.94
N PHE A 495 11.02 -12.27 -19.25
CA PHE A 495 10.45 -11.71 -20.47
C PHE A 495 11.13 -12.23 -21.74
N GLY A 496 12.44 -12.50 -21.70
CA GLY A 496 13.16 -13.14 -22.79
C GLY A 496 12.68 -14.57 -23.05
N GLY A 497 12.49 -15.36 -21.99
CA GLY A 497 11.93 -16.71 -22.04
C GLY A 497 10.48 -16.72 -22.54
N LEU A 498 9.67 -15.76 -22.09
CA LEU A 498 8.30 -15.56 -22.54
C LEU A 498 8.23 -15.17 -24.03
N LYS A 499 9.12 -14.28 -24.49
CA LYS A 499 9.27 -13.92 -25.90
C LYS A 499 9.59 -15.15 -26.73
N ASN A 500 10.58 -15.95 -26.34
CA ASN A 500 10.98 -17.15 -27.09
C ASN A 500 9.84 -18.19 -27.14
N SER A 501 9.19 -18.43 -26.00
CA SER A 501 8.04 -19.34 -25.92
C SER A 501 6.84 -18.86 -26.75
N SER A 502 6.61 -17.54 -26.80
CA SER A 502 5.54 -16.95 -27.60
C SER A 502 5.77 -17.03 -29.12
N ILE A 503 7.03 -17.10 -29.57
CA ILE A 503 7.39 -17.31 -30.99
C ILE A 503 7.03 -18.74 -31.41
N ALA A 504 7.24 -19.73 -30.54
CA ALA A 504 6.86 -21.11 -30.82
C ALA A 504 5.35 -21.29 -31.04
N LEU A 505 4.51 -20.36 -30.52
CA LEU A 505 3.07 -20.33 -30.77
C LEU A 505 2.72 -20.02 -32.23
N LEU A 506 3.62 -19.42 -33.01
CA LEU A 506 3.37 -19.05 -34.40
C LEU A 506 3.30 -20.26 -35.34
N GLY A 507 3.89 -21.41 -34.95
CA GLY A 507 4.02 -22.60 -35.81
C GLY A 507 3.00 -23.73 -35.61
N SER A 508 2.18 -23.71 -34.55
CA SER A 508 1.22 -24.80 -34.25
C SER A 508 -0.24 -24.30 -34.17
N ASN A 509 -1.19 -25.07 -34.68
CA ASN A 509 -2.64 -24.78 -34.68
C ASN A 509 -3.44 -25.74 -33.77
N SER A 510 -2.81 -26.31 -32.74
CA SER A 510 -3.43 -27.29 -31.85
C SER A 510 -4.16 -26.64 -30.66
N SER A 511 -5.08 -27.38 -30.03
CA SER A 511 -5.76 -27.01 -28.78
C SER A 511 -4.81 -26.65 -27.63
N ASN A 512 -3.60 -27.21 -27.67
CA ASN A 512 -2.48 -26.91 -26.78
C ASN A 512 -2.00 -25.45 -26.90
N SER A 513 -2.25 -24.78 -28.03
CA SER A 513 -1.94 -23.34 -28.21
C SER A 513 -2.69 -22.46 -27.21
N MET A 514 -3.92 -22.83 -26.81
CA MET A 514 -4.68 -22.04 -25.84
C MET A 514 -4.14 -22.20 -24.40
N ALA A 515 -3.66 -23.40 -24.05
CA ALA A 515 -2.99 -23.65 -22.76
C ALA A 515 -1.72 -22.79 -22.64
N ASP A 516 -0.91 -22.76 -23.70
CA ASP A 516 0.30 -21.94 -23.74
C ASP A 516 -0.02 -20.43 -23.73
N ILE A 517 -1.07 -19.98 -24.44
CA ILE A 517 -1.54 -18.58 -24.39
C ILE A 517 -1.95 -18.21 -22.96
N ARG A 518 -2.76 -19.05 -22.31
CA ARG A 518 -3.19 -18.82 -20.93
C ARG A 518 -2.00 -18.73 -19.98
N ALA A 519 -1.09 -19.69 -20.02
CA ALA A 519 0.12 -19.67 -19.20
C ALA A 519 0.98 -18.43 -19.48
N SER A 520 1.07 -17.99 -20.74
CA SER A 520 1.79 -16.77 -21.10
C SER A 520 1.13 -15.50 -20.54
N VAL A 521 -0.20 -15.44 -20.53
CA VAL A 521 -0.96 -14.35 -19.88
C VAL A 521 -0.79 -14.39 -18.37
N ASP A 522 -0.79 -15.58 -17.76
CA ASP A 522 -0.55 -15.78 -16.33
C ASP A 522 0.86 -15.29 -15.94
N VAL A 523 1.88 -15.50 -16.79
CA VAL A 523 3.22 -14.91 -16.60
C VAL A 523 3.18 -13.37 -16.65
N LEU A 524 2.48 -12.76 -17.62
CA LEU A 524 2.34 -11.30 -17.67
C LEU A 524 1.66 -10.77 -16.40
N ASN A 525 0.64 -11.46 -15.91
CA ASN A 525 -0.07 -11.09 -14.69
C ASN A 525 0.81 -11.25 -13.45
N ALA A 526 1.58 -12.34 -13.34
CA ALA A 526 2.55 -12.53 -12.26
C ALA A 526 3.58 -11.40 -12.25
N MET A 527 4.16 -11.07 -13.41
CA MET A 527 5.13 -9.97 -13.53
C MET A 527 4.49 -8.60 -13.23
N SER A 528 3.23 -8.38 -13.61
CA SER A 528 2.51 -7.13 -13.29
C SER A 528 2.32 -6.97 -11.78
N ILE A 529 1.99 -8.05 -11.06
CA ILE A 529 1.88 -8.08 -9.60
C ILE A 529 3.24 -7.84 -8.94
N GLY A 530 4.29 -8.54 -9.39
CA GLY A 530 5.65 -8.40 -8.86
C GLY A 530 6.24 -7.00 -9.07
N SER A 531 5.95 -6.37 -10.22
CA SER A 531 6.43 -5.01 -10.55
C SER A 531 5.92 -3.90 -9.63
N LYS A 532 4.90 -4.18 -8.80
CA LYS A 532 4.42 -3.22 -7.78
C LYS A 532 5.40 -3.07 -6.62
N ASN A 533 6.16 -4.12 -6.32
CA ASN A 533 7.10 -4.15 -5.19
C ASN A 533 8.56 -4.00 -5.63
N VAL A 534 8.87 -4.29 -6.89
CA VAL A 534 10.23 -4.22 -7.45
C VAL A 534 10.31 -3.13 -8.52
N ALA A 535 11.25 -2.20 -8.36
CA ALA A 535 11.44 -1.11 -9.30
C ALA A 535 12.11 -1.60 -10.59
N LEU A 536 11.30 -1.84 -11.63
CA LEU A 536 11.76 -2.31 -12.93
C LEU A 536 12.12 -1.16 -13.89
N GLN A 537 13.12 -1.37 -14.74
CA GLN A 537 13.63 -0.39 -15.72
C GLN A 537 13.20 -0.69 -17.17
N ASP A 538 13.31 0.31 -18.05
CA ASP A 538 12.78 0.33 -19.42
C ASP A 538 13.46 -0.60 -20.45
N ASN A 539 14.62 -1.18 -20.13
CA ASN A 539 15.26 -2.19 -20.98
C ASN A 539 14.44 -3.49 -21.13
N LEU A 540 13.38 -3.68 -20.33
CA LEU A 540 12.44 -4.81 -20.45
C LEU A 540 11.42 -4.65 -21.58
N PHE A 541 11.11 -3.41 -21.98
CA PHE A 541 10.02 -3.14 -22.94
C PHE A 541 10.15 -3.89 -24.27
N PRO A 542 11.33 -4.04 -24.90
CA PRO A 542 11.45 -4.77 -26.17
C PRO A 542 10.93 -6.21 -26.09
N ASP A 543 11.35 -6.96 -25.07
CA ASP A 543 11.00 -8.37 -24.93
C ASP A 543 9.57 -8.55 -24.42
N PHE A 544 9.15 -7.72 -23.46
CA PHE A 544 7.78 -7.67 -22.95
C PHE A 544 6.77 -7.36 -24.08
N ILE A 545 6.94 -6.26 -24.81
CA ILE A 545 6.01 -5.83 -25.85
C ILE A 545 5.99 -6.82 -27.01
N LYS A 546 7.14 -7.41 -27.36
CA LYS A 546 7.20 -8.45 -28.39
C LYS A 546 6.46 -9.72 -27.98
N ALA A 547 6.66 -10.19 -26.75
CA ALA A 547 5.96 -11.35 -26.20
C ALA A 547 4.45 -11.14 -26.19
N ALA A 548 3.99 -10.01 -25.61
CA ALA A 548 2.59 -9.63 -25.57
C ALA A 548 1.98 -9.53 -26.97
N SER A 549 2.70 -8.93 -27.92
CA SER A 549 2.27 -8.86 -29.32
C SER A 549 2.12 -10.22 -30.00
N ASN A 550 3.01 -11.17 -29.74
CA ASN A 550 2.93 -12.51 -30.33
C ASN A 550 1.68 -13.27 -29.86
N MET A 551 1.26 -13.08 -28.61
CA MET A 551 0.05 -13.72 -28.05
C MET A 551 -1.23 -13.36 -28.82
N LEU A 552 -1.28 -12.16 -29.41
CA LEU A 552 -2.45 -11.67 -30.15
C LEU A 552 -2.49 -12.07 -31.64
N ASN A 553 -1.48 -12.76 -32.16
CA ASN A 553 -1.48 -13.26 -33.55
C ASN A 553 -2.43 -14.44 -33.78
N LYS A 554 -2.94 -15.07 -32.72
CA LYS A 554 -3.85 -16.23 -32.80
C LYS A 554 -5.29 -15.83 -32.48
N THR A 555 -6.23 -16.65 -32.93
CA THR A 555 -7.67 -16.43 -32.76
C THR A 555 -8.22 -16.77 -31.36
N TRP A 556 -7.37 -17.32 -30.46
CA TRP A 556 -7.76 -17.76 -29.10
C TRP A 556 -8.99 -18.68 -29.12
N SER A 557 -8.93 -19.71 -29.99
CA SER A 557 -10.01 -20.67 -30.22
C SER A 557 -9.78 -21.98 -29.47
N GLY A 558 -10.84 -22.78 -29.30
CA GLY A 558 -10.77 -24.09 -28.63
C GLY A 558 -11.21 -24.11 -27.17
N VAL A 559 -11.68 -22.98 -26.62
CA VAL A 559 -12.27 -22.87 -25.28
C VAL A 559 -13.54 -22.02 -25.31
N ASN A 560 -14.37 -22.11 -24.26
CA ASN A 560 -15.61 -21.34 -24.14
C ASN A 560 -15.35 -19.83 -24.22
N ASN A 561 -16.28 -19.09 -24.82
CA ASN A 561 -16.16 -17.64 -25.01
C ASN A 561 -15.96 -16.87 -23.68
N SER A 562 -16.58 -17.33 -22.59
CA SER A 562 -16.39 -16.73 -21.26
C SER A 562 -14.96 -16.85 -20.74
N VAL A 563 -14.25 -17.94 -21.08
CA VAL A 563 -12.86 -18.16 -20.69
C VAL A 563 -11.95 -17.23 -21.49
N VAL A 564 -12.19 -17.10 -22.79
CA VAL A 564 -11.49 -16.15 -23.66
C VAL A 564 -11.64 -14.72 -23.14
N GLN A 565 -12.87 -14.32 -22.74
CA GLN A 565 -13.17 -13.01 -22.18
C GLN A 565 -12.45 -12.73 -20.86
N ASN A 566 -12.33 -13.73 -19.98
CA ASN A 566 -11.58 -13.56 -18.73
C ASN A 566 -10.08 -13.38 -19.00
N ILE A 567 -9.50 -14.25 -19.85
CA ILE A 567 -8.07 -14.18 -20.20
C ILE A 567 -7.74 -12.87 -20.92
N SER A 568 -8.62 -12.37 -21.78
CA SER A 568 -8.40 -11.11 -22.51
C SER A 568 -8.45 -9.89 -21.59
N SER A 569 -9.33 -9.91 -20.59
CA SER A 569 -9.37 -8.89 -19.53
C SER A 569 -8.10 -8.92 -18.68
N THR A 570 -7.67 -10.10 -18.22
CA THR A 570 -6.42 -10.26 -17.46
C THR A 570 -5.21 -9.82 -18.27
N TYR A 571 -5.15 -10.16 -19.56
CA TYR A 571 -4.09 -9.72 -20.47
C TYR A 571 -4.03 -8.19 -20.55
N LEU A 572 -5.17 -7.53 -20.80
CA LEU A 572 -5.23 -6.07 -20.90
C LEU A 572 -4.73 -5.40 -19.61
N GLN A 573 -5.28 -5.83 -18.47
CA GLN A 573 -4.90 -5.29 -17.16
C GLN A 573 -3.41 -5.51 -16.87
N SER A 574 -2.86 -6.68 -17.20
CA SER A 574 -1.45 -6.99 -16.97
C SER A 574 -0.53 -6.11 -17.81
N VAL A 575 -0.89 -5.87 -19.08
CA VAL A 575 -0.13 -4.98 -19.96
C VAL A 575 -0.18 -3.54 -19.45
N GLU A 576 -1.35 -3.05 -19.04
CA GLU A 576 -1.51 -1.71 -18.47
C GLU A 576 -0.71 -1.52 -17.17
N ASP A 577 -0.81 -2.47 -16.23
CA ASP A 577 -0.09 -2.42 -14.95
C ASP A 577 1.43 -2.48 -15.17
N LEU A 578 1.93 -3.32 -16.10
CA LEU A 578 3.36 -3.38 -16.44
C LEU A 578 3.85 -2.08 -17.07
N VAL A 579 3.14 -1.53 -18.06
CA VAL A 579 3.50 -0.24 -18.68
C VAL A 579 3.52 0.88 -17.63
N LYS A 580 2.56 0.88 -16.70
CA LYS A 580 2.49 1.83 -15.60
C LYS A 580 3.70 1.72 -14.66
N ASN A 581 4.01 0.51 -14.19
CA ASN A 581 4.99 0.28 -13.11
C ASN A 581 6.46 0.30 -13.58
N ILE A 582 6.75 -0.06 -14.84
CA ILE A 582 8.13 -0.04 -15.37
C ILE A 582 8.57 1.41 -15.58
N LYS A 583 9.68 1.81 -14.94
CA LYS A 583 10.23 3.18 -15.00
C LYS A 583 10.85 3.45 -16.37
N VAL A 584 10.55 4.61 -16.94
CA VAL A 584 11.06 5.05 -18.24
C VAL A 584 12.17 6.08 -18.02
N ASN A 585 13.39 5.78 -18.49
CA ASN A 585 14.53 6.69 -18.38
C ASN A 585 14.99 7.19 -19.76
N THR A 586 15.26 6.28 -20.70
CA THR A 586 15.87 6.58 -22.01
C THR A 586 15.10 6.01 -23.21
N SER A 587 14.09 5.17 -22.98
CA SER A 587 13.36 4.51 -24.06
C SER A 587 12.54 5.48 -24.91
N ASN A 588 12.62 5.32 -26.25
CA ASN A 588 11.86 6.08 -27.23
C ASN A 588 10.54 5.40 -27.65
N GLY A 589 10.13 4.35 -26.93
CA GLY A 589 8.97 3.52 -27.27
C GLY A 589 9.34 2.24 -28.03
N VAL A 590 8.38 1.31 -28.12
CA VAL A 590 8.55 0.00 -28.78
C VAL A 590 7.33 -0.31 -29.62
N LYS A 591 7.55 -0.59 -30.91
CA LYS A 591 6.50 -0.99 -31.85
C LYS A 591 6.68 -2.44 -32.30
N SER A 592 5.60 -3.21 -32.22
CA SER A 592 5.46 -4.58 -32.70
C SER A 592 4.25 -4.70 -33.65
N SER A 593 3.86 -5.91 -34.04
CA SER A 593 2.75 -6.13 -35.00
C SER A 593 1.40 -5.73 -34.40
N ASN A 594 1.15 -6.09 -33.14
CA ASN A 594 -0.11 -5.86 -32.45
C ASN A 594 -0.04 -4.83 -31.32
N LEU A 595 1.14 -4.42 -30.88
CA LEU A 595 1.32 -3.40 -29.83
C LEU A 595 2.23 -2.28 -30.32
N ASP A 596 1.90 -1.05 -29.96
CA ASP A 596 2.73 0.15 -30.21
C ASP A 596 2.73 0.98 -28.93
N LEU A 597 3.88 1.04 -28.27
CA LEU A 597 4.11 1.73 -27.00
C LEU A 597 4.94 2.98 -27.26
N LYS A 598 4.45 4.14 -26.83
CA LYS A 598 5.16 5.42 -26.93
C LYS A 598 5.13 6.19 -25.62
N PHE A 599 6.16 6.99 -25.44
CA PHE A 599 6.35 7.84 -24.26
C PHE A 599 6.46 9.30 -24.65
N CYS A 600 6.10 10.16 -23.71
CA CYS A 600 6.06 11.60 -23.95
C CYS A 600 6.19 12.37 -22.65
N SER A 601 7.15 13.28 -22.57
CA SER A 601 7.50 14.00 -21.33
C SER A 601 7.29 15.52 -21.45
N ARG A 602 6.63 16.00 -22.52
CA ARG A 602 6.43 17.42 -22.83
C ARG A 602 5.06 17.92 -22.36
N SER A 603 4.93 19.24 -22.19
CA SER A 603 3.68 19.91 -21.79
C SER A 603 2.57 19.69 -22.81
N ASP A 604 2.86 19.82 -24.11
CA ASP A 604 1.93 19.45 -25.16
C ASP A 604 2.33 18.10 -25.75
N CYS A 605 1.63 17.06 -25.34
CA CYS A 605 1.90 15.72 -25.81
C CYS A 605 1.02 15.37 -27.00
N ASN A 606 1.60 15.41 -28.20
CA ASN A 606 0.97 14.91 -29.41
C ASN A 606 1.76 13.73 -29.96
N ILE A 607 1.26 12.52 -29.75
CA ILE A 607 1.88 11.28 -30.22
C ILE A 607 0.92 10.54 -31.13
N SER A 608 1.46 9.88 -32.15
CA SER A 608 0.69 8.97 -33.00
C SER A 608 1.03 7.51 -32.69
N VAL A 609 0.01 6.70 -32.41
CA VAL A 609 0.16 5.26 -32.12
C VAL A 609 -0.74 4.50 -33.10
N PHE A 610 -0.15 3.68 -33.98
CA PHE A 610 -0.86 3.06 -35.13
C PHE A 610 -1.88 3.99 -35.84
N ASP A 611 -1.43 5.19 -36.21
CA ASP A 611 -2.21 6.22 -36.94
C ASP A 611 -3.36 6.88 -36.15
N ILE A 612 -3.43 6.65 -34.83
CA ILE A 612 -4.30 7.42 -33.92
C ILE A 612 -3.48 8.52 -33.25
N SER A 613 -3.92 9.76 -33.43
CA SER A 613 -3.33 10.91 -32.75
C SER A 613 -3.90 10.99 -31.33
N VAL A 614 -3.00 10.93 -30.35
CA VAL A 614 -3.29 11.06 -28.93
C VAL A 614 -2.75 12.41 -28.49
N ASN A 615 -3.67 13.33 -28.20
CA ASN A 615 -3.36 14.68 -27.77
C ASN A 615 -3.73 14.84 -26.30
N LEU A 616 -2.74 15.20 -25.49
CA LEU A 616 -2.93 15.53 -24.08
C LEU A 616 -2.30 16.88 -23.78
N ASN A 617 -3.10 17.73 -23.14
CA ASN A 617 -2.63 18.95 -22.51
C ASN A 617 -2.12 18.58 -21.11
N LYS A 618 -0.83 18.79 -20.84
CA LYS A 618 -0.17 18.42 -19.59
C LYS A 618 0.85 19.48 -19.18
N THR A 619 1.20 19.54 -17.90
CA THR A 619 2.25 20.45 -17.41
C THR A 619 3.47 19.71 -16.84
N ASN A 620 3.32 18.51 -16.22
CA ASN A 620 4.46 17.77 -15.62
C ASN A 620 4.35 16.23 -15.58
N GLY A 621 5.41 15.51 -15.98
CA GLY A 621 5.60 14.05 -15.82
C GLY A 621 5.56 13.25 -17.13
N ILE A 622 5.78 11.94 -17.09
CA ILE A 622 5.86 11.09 -18.30
C ILE A 622 4.49 10.47 -18.60
N MET A 623 4.00 10.68 -19.82
CA MET A 623 2.86 9.96 -20.38
C MET A 623 3.34 8.69 -21.08
N LYS A 624 2.71 7.56 -20.78
CA LYS A 624 2.94 6.27 -21.43
C LYS A 624 1.66 5.84 -22.14
N THR A 625 1.74 5.59 -23.44
CA THR A 625 0.58 5.22 -24.25
C THR A 625 0.87 3.92 -24.99
N VAL A 626 0.00 2.94 -24.81
CA VAL A 626 0.06 1.66 -25.52
C VAL A 626 -1.22 1.47 -26.33
N ALA A 627 -1.08 1.17 -27.62
CA ALA A 627 -2.20 0.74 -28.44
C ALA A 627 -2.09 -0.75 -28.76
N VAL A 628 -3.22 -1.46 -28.73
CA VAL A 628 -3.33 -2.91 -28.84
C VAL A 628 -4.32 -3.29 -29.95
N LYS A 629 -3.87 -4.09 -30.93
CA LYS A 629 -4.67 -4.66 -32.02
C LYS A 629 -5.14 -6.07 -31.70
N ASN A 630 -6.21 -6.54 -32.36
CA ASN A 630 -6.67 -7.95 -32.32
C ASN A 630 -7.09 -8.47 -30.92
N LEU A 631 -7.43 -7.56 -30.00
CA LEU A 631 -7.93 -7.90 -28.66
C LEU A 631 -9.43 -7.59 -28.50
N MET A 632 -9.96 -6.60 -29.22
CA MET A 632 -11.33 -6.09 -29.06
C MET A 632 -12.41 -7.15 -29.31
N ASP A 633 -12.18 -8.06 -30.25
CA ASP A 633 -13.04 -9.20 -30.58
C ASP A 633 -13.09 -10.28 -29.47
N LYS A 634 -12.10 -10.28 -28.56
CA LYS A 634 -11.95 -11.25 -27.47
C LYS A 634 -12.47 -10.72 -26.13
N LEU A 635 -12.74 -9.42 -26.03
CA LEU A 635 -13.30 -8.80 -24.83
C LEU A 635 -14.82 -8.93 -24.83
N ARG A 636 -15.42 -8.87 -23.63
CA ARG A 636 -16.88 -8.96 -23.50
C ARG A 636 -17.54 -7.71 -24.09
N ASN A 637 -18.27 -7.88 -25.19
CA ASN A 637 -18.98 -6.79 -25.84
C ASN A 637 -20.49 -6.81 -25.50
N THR A 638 -20.94 -5.79 -24.77
CA THR A 638 -22.36 -5.57 -24.42
C THR A 638 -23.12 -4.78 -25.51
N PHE A 639 -22.41 -4.15 -26.45
CA PHE A 639 -22.97 -3.38 -27.55
C PHE A 639 -23.26 -4.26 -28.77
N LYS A 640 -24.42 -4.93 -28.76
CA LYS A 640 -24.83 -5.91 -29.79
C LYS A 640 -24.98 -5.36 -31.22
N THR A 641 -25.06 -4.05 -31.39
CA THR A 641 -25.33 -3.37 -32.69
C THR A 641 -24.17 -2.49 -33.17
N SER A 642 -22.98 -2.63 -32.58
CA SER A 642 -21.82 -1.78 -32.87
C SER A 642 -20.67 -2.61 -33.44
N GLU A 643 -20.01 -2.11 -34.48
CA GLU A 643 -18.77 -2.69 -35.00
C GLU A 643 -17.58 -2.15 -34.19
N PRO A 644 -16.87 -2.99 -33.42
CA PRO A 644 -15.73 -2.53 -32.63
C PRO A 644 -14.58 -2.12 -33.54
N THR A 645 -13.84 -1.07 -33.14
CA THR A 645 -12.57 -0.76 -33.78
C THR A 645 -11.58 -1.91 -33.56
N SER A 646 -10.68 -2.13 -34.51
CA SER A 646 -9.63 -3.15 -34.39
C SER A 646 -8.49 -2.75 -33.44
N LEU A 647 -8.60 -1.59 -32.78
CA LEU A 647 -7.54 -0.93 -32.02
C LEU A 647 -8.09 -0.39 -30.69
N LEU A 648 -7.44 -0.77 -29.60
CA LEU A 648 -7.67 -0.32 -28.22
C LEU A 648 -6.50 0.57 -27.81
N ILE A 649 -6.75 1.68 -27.12
CA ILE A 649 -5.69 2.55 -26.59
C ILE A 649 -5.80 2.63 -25.08
N SER A 650 -4.66 2.47 -24.41
CA SER A 650 -4.49 2.77 -23.00
C SER A 650 -3.46 3.89 -22.84
N ALA A 651 -3.82 4.90 -22.05
CA ALA A 651 -3.00 6.07 -21.76
C ALA A 651 -2.84 6.18 -20.25
N THR A 652 -1.61 6.11 -19.77
CA THR A 652 -1.27 6.23 -18.35
C THR A 652 -0.29 7.38 -18.14
N ILE A 653 -0.38 8.01 -16.98
CA ILE A 653 0.41 9.19 -16.68
C ILE A 653 1.13 8.98 -15.35
N GLU A 654 2.44 9.14 -15.39
CA GLU A 654 3.33 9.03 -14.24
C GLU A 654 3.71 10.42 -13.72
N ASN A 655 3.78 10.57 -12.39
CA ASN A 655 4.20 11.79 -11.68
C ASN A 655 3.42 13.06 -12.04
N ASN A 656 2.10 12.96 -12.23
CA ASN A 656 1.26 14.13 -12.46
C ASN A 656 0.64 14.60 -11.14
N ASN A 657 0.99 15.82 -10.74
CA ASN A 657 0.34 16.54 -9.63
C ASN A 657 -0.79 17.45 -10.12
N ASP A 658 -1.00 17.54 -11.44
CA ASP A 658 -1.98 18.42 -12.05
C ASP A 658 -3.31 17.69 -12.29
N SER A 659 -4.38 18.40 -12.00
CA SER A 659 -5.73 17.86 -11.87
C SER A 659 -6.53 18.00 -13.18
N SER A 660 -6.16 18.91 -14.07
CA SER A 660 -6.88 19.14 -15.33
C SER A 660 -6.36 18.27 -16.48
N LEU A 661 -6.71 16.97 -16.49
CA LEU A 661 -6.33 16.08 -17.59
C LEU A 661 -7.46 15.91 -18.61
N GLY A 662 -7.37 16.63 -19.73
CA GLY A 662 -8.21 16.38 -20.91
C GLY A 662 -7.52 15.42 -21.87
N ILE A 663 -8.01 14.18 -21.97
CA ILE A 663 -7.50 13.21 -22.97
C ILE A 663 -8.32 13.34 -24.24
N ARG A 664 -7.67 13.72 -25.35
CA ARG A 664 -8.27 13.77 -26.68
C ARG A 664 -7.68 12.68 -27.57
N LEU A 665 -8.52 11.74 -27.98
CA LEU A 665 -8.16 10.67 -28.90
C LEU A 665 -8.81 10.92 -30.25
N GLN A 666 -8.01 11.09 -31.30
CA GLN A 666 -8.50 11.34 -32.66
C GLN A 666 -8.31 10.11 -33.53
N PHE A 667 -9.42 9.47 -33.90
CA PHE A 667 -9.42 8.28 -34.74
C PHE A 667 -9.54 8.67 -36.22
N PRO A 668 -8.69 8.12 -37.12
CA PRO A 668 -8.77 8.38 -38.56
C PRO A 668 -10.06 7.82 -39.16
N GLN A 669 -10.61 8.53 -40.14
CA GLN A 669 -11.89 8.18 -40.77
C GLN A 669 -11.80 6.85 -41.52
N LYS A 670 -12.51 5.82 -41.04
CA LYS A 670 -12.93 4.71 -41.90
C LYS A 670 -14.18 5.15 -42.68
N PRO A 671 -14.40 4.70 -43.93
CA PRO A 671 -15.61 4.99 -44.68
C PRO A 671 -16.82 4.34 -43.97
N LEU A 672 -17.41 5.06 -43.03
CA LEU A 672 -18.60 4.64 -42.31
C LEU A 672 -19.82 5.01 -43.15
N ASN A 673 -20.79 4.09 -43.26
CA ASN A 673 -22.10 4.41 -43.80
C ASN A 673 -22.66 5.66 -43.09
N PRO A 674 -23.23 6.65 -43.81
CA PRO A 674 -23.72 7.91 -43.23
C PRO A 674 -24.84 7.76 -42.17
N LYS A 675 -25.32 6.53 -41.94
CA LYS A 675 -26.29 6.17 -40.89
C LYS A 675 -25.65 5.70 -39.58
N THR A 676 -24.32 5.56 -39.50
CA THR A 676 -23.62 4.96 -38.35
C THR A 676 -22.99 6.06 -37.50
N LYS A 677 -23.37 6.16 -36.21
CA LYS A 677 -22.83 7.15 -35.27
C LYS A 677 -21.67 6.54 -34.46
N PRO A 678 -20.50 7.20 -34.37
CA PRO A 678 -19.42 6.71 -33.51
C PRO A 678 -19.80 6.85 -32.03
N VAL A 679 -19.42 5.86 -31.23
CA VAL A 679 -19.61 5.85 -29.76
C VAL A 679 -18.24 5.70 -29.11
N CYS A 680 -17.90 6.62 -28.21
CA CYS A 680 -16.69 6.54 -27.41
C CYS A 680 -16.97 5.74 -26.13
N VAL A 681 -16.17 4.70 -25.89
CA VAL A 681 -16.28 3.83 -24.72
C VAL A 681 -14.92 3.60 -24.10
N PHE A 682 -14.89 3.34 -22.81
CA PHE A 682 -13.70 2.89 -22.07
C PHE A 682 -13.98 1.52 -21.43
N TRP A 683 -12.91 0.79 -21.11
CA TRP A 683 -13.01 -0.50 -20.43
C TRP A 683 -13.11 -0.29 -18.92
N ASP A 684 -14.24 -0.64 -18.30
CA ASP A 684 -14.39 -0.63 -16.85
C ASP A 684 -13.83 -1.94 -16.27
N THR A 685 -12.65 -1.83 -15.66
CA THR A 685 -11.94 -2.97 -15.06
C THR A 685 -12.68 -3.59 -13.86
N LYS A 686 -13.56 -2.85 -13.17
CA LYS A 686 -14.32 -3.39 -12.03
C LYS A 686 -15.43 -4.31 -12.49
N ASN A 687 -16.16 -3.89 -13.52
CA ASN A 687 -17.29 -4.65 -14.05
C ASN A 687 -16.87 -5.60 -15.20
N SER A 688 -15.62 -5.49 -15.69
CA SER A 688 -15.12 -6.22 -16.87
C SER A 688 -16.04 -6.03 -18.09
N GLU A 689 -16.48 -4.79 -18.30
CA GLU A 689 -17.43 -4.39 -19.34
C GLU A 689 -17.09 -3.02 -19.94
N TRP A 690 -17.54 -2.77 -21.17
CA TRP A 690 -17.39 -1.48 -21.83
C TRP A 690 -18.41 -0.46 -21.31
N SER A 691 -17.97 0.76 -21.03
CA SER A 691 -18.81 1.85 -20.52
C SER A 691 -18.66 3.12 -21.36
N THR A 692 -19.76 3.82 -21.60
CA THR A 692 -19.80 5.14 -22.27
C THR A 692 -19.63 6.31 -21.28
N VAL A 693 -19.58 6.02 -19.97
CA VAL A 693 -19.69 7.04 -18.93
C VAL A 693 -18.47 7.95 -18.90
N GLY A 694 -18.69 9.26 -18.98
CA GLY A 694 -17.60 10.25 -18.92
C GLY A 694 -16.82 10.43 -20.23
N CYS A 695 -17.18 9.72 -21.31
CA CYS A 695 -16.58 9.86 -22.63
C CYS A 695 -17.61 10.39 -23.65
N THR A 696 -17.23 11.43 -24.41
CA THR A 696 -18.09 12.03 -25.43
C THR A 696 -17.44 11.93 -26.80
N ALA A 697 -18.24 11.55 -27.80
CA ALA A 697 -17.84 11.56 -29.21
C ALA A 697 -18.16 12.93 -29.81
N LYS A 698 -17.13 13.67 -30.22
CA LYS A 698 -17.25 14.88 -31.02
C LYS A 698 -16.89 14.54 -32.46
N THR A 699 -17.85 14.66 -33.37
CA THR A 699 -17.61 14.56 -34.81
C THR A 699 -17.01 15.90 -35.26
N SER A 700 -15.77 15.91 -35.73
CA SER A 700 -15.19 17.11 -36.34
C SER A 700 -15.62 17.17 -37.80
N ASP A 701 -16.10 18.33 -38.27
CA ASP A 701 -16.31 18.58 -39.70
C ASP A 701 -14.98 18.33 -40.44
N GLY A 702 -14.94 17.25 -41.22
CA GLY A 702 -13.87 16.94 -42.17
C GLY A 702 -12.62 16.18 -41.69
N ASN A 703 -12.45 15.80 -40.40
CA ASN A 703 -11.17 15.22 -39.94
C ASN A 703 -11.23 14.07 -38.91
N GLY A 704 -12.31 13.29 -38.87
CA GLY A 704 -12.41 12.05 -38.07
C GLY A 704 -13.24 12.17 -36.77
N THR A 705 -13.25 11.10 -35.96
CA THR A 705 -13.97 11.04 -34.67
C THR A 705 -13.02 11.41 -33.53
N VAL A 706 -13.40 12.39 -32.72
CA VAL A 706 -12.65 12.78 -31.52
C VAL A 706 -13.38 12.28 -30.27
N CYS A 707 -12.72 11.45 -29.47
CA CYS A 707 -13.21 11.05 -28.15
C CYS A 707 -12.58 11.93 -27.07
N GLU A 708 -13.40 12.58 -26.25
CA GLU A 708 -12.99 13.39 -25.11
C GLU A 708 -13.59 12.79 -23.84
N CYS A 709 -12.74 12.34 -22.91
CA CYS A 709 -13.15 11.73 -21.66
C CYS A 709 -12.70 12.55 -20.44
N ASN A 710 -13.64 12.91 -19.56
CA ASN A 710 -13.40 13.69 -18.34
C ASN A 710 -13.97 12.95 -17.11
N HIS A 711 -13.31 12.99 -15.96
CA HIS A 711 -13.80 12.37 -14.72
C HIS A 711 -13.68 13.30 -13.49
N LEU A 712 -14.79 13.36 -12.72
CA LEU A 712 -15.09 14.05 -11.44
C LEU A 712 -15.62 15.50 -11.51
N THR A 713 -16.48 15.86 -10.54
CA THR A 713 -17.38 17.05 -10.52
C THR A 713 -17.38 17.78 -9.17
N ALA A 714 -17.23 19.11 -9.20
CA ALA A 714 -17.07 19.98 -8.01
C ALA A 714 -18.39 20.58 -7.49
N PHE A 715 -18.38 21.25 -6.32
CA PHE A 715 -19.54 21.99 -5.76
C PHE A 715 -20.13 23.03 -6.71
N SER A 716 -19.31 23.56 -7.62
CA SER A 716 -19.71 24.48 -8.68
C SER A 716 -20.83 23.93 -9.57
N VAL A 717 -21.01 22.60 -9.64
CA VAL A 717 -22.15 21.96 -10.32
C VAL A 717 -23.51 22.47 -9.81
N LEU A 718 -23.63 22.90 -8.56
CA LEU A 718 -24.91 23.45 -8.04
C LEU A 718 -25.32 24.74 -8.74
N MET A 719 -24.36 25.55 -9.20
CA MET A 719 -24.56 26.90 -9.76
C MET A 719 -24.00 27.08 -11.18
N SER A 720 -23.53 26.01 -11.82
CA SER A 720 -22.89 26.08 -13.15
C SER A 720 -23.86 25.87 -14.30
N LYS A 721 -23.60 26.56 -15.42
CA LYS A 721 -24.26 26.35 -16.72
C LYS A 721 -23.69 25.13 -17.48
N SER A 722 -22.44 24.77 -17.19
CA SER A 722 -21.65 23.73 -17.88
C SER A 722 -20.92 22.81 -16.88
N ASN A 723 -20.29 21.72 -17.36
CA ASN A 723 -19.49 20.85 -16.49
C ASN A 723 -18.19 21.57 -16.10
N VAL A 724 -18.06 21.88 -14.82
CA VAL A 724 -16.83 22.42 -14.22
C VAL A 724 -16.15 21.27 -13.50
N SER A 725 -15.22 20.62 -14.21
CA SER A 725 -14.39 19.53 -13.67
C SER A 725 -12.98 20.05 -13.42
N ASP A 726 -12.70 20.40 -12.16
CA ASP A 726 -11.38 20.78 -11.67
C ASP A 726 -11.12 19.95 -10.40
N PRO A 727 -10.23 18.96 -10.43
CA PRO A 727 -10.07 18.08 -9.26
C PRO A 727 -9.41 18.72 -8.04
N ILE A 728 -8.78 19.91 -8.16
CA ILE A 728 -8.44 20.71 -6.96
C ILE A 728 -9.73 21.19 -6.30
N LEU A 729 -10.68 21.65 -7.11
CA LEU A 729 -12.00 22.07 -6.67
C LEU A 729 -12.82 20.91 -6.09
N ASP A 730 -12.68 19.70 -6.64
CA ASP A 730 -13.29 18.47 -6.11
C ASP A 730 -12.69 18.06 -4.78
N MET A 731 -11.36 18.15 -4.65
CA MET A 731 -10.66 17.86 -3.39
C MET A 731 -11.06 18.86 -2.31
N ILE A 732 -11.10 20.15 -2.62
CA ILE A 732 -11.58 21.21 -1.72
C ILE A 732 -13.03 20.94 -1.32
N THR A 733 -13.88 20.55 -2.27
CA THR A 733 -15.28 20.23 -2.03
C THR A 733 -15.42 19.05 -1.07
N ASN A 734 -14.75 17.93 -1.34
CA ASN A 734 -14.88 16.71 -0.52
C ASN A 734 -14.30 16.87 0.89
N VAL A 735 -13.11 17.46 1.01
CA VAL A 735 -12.47 17.70 2.32
C VAL A 735 -13.25 18.76 3.10
N GLY A 736 -13.64 19.85 2.45
CA GLY A 736 -14.41 20.92 3.08
C GLY A 736 -15.77 20.41 3.56
N LEU A 737 -16.51 19.66 2.74
CA LEU A 737 -17.78 19.05 3.16
C LEU A 737 -17.63 18.10 4.33
N GLY A 738 -16.56 17.28 4.38
CA GLY A 738 -16.26 16.46 5.55
C GLY A 738 -16.09 17.30 6.82
N VAL A 739 -15.33 18.40 6.74
CA VAL A 739 -15.16 19.36 7.85
C VAL A 739 -16.48 20.05 8.21
N SER A 740 -17.28 20.45 7.22
CA SER A 740 -18.60 21.08 7.38
C SER A 740 -19.55 20.17 8.14
N ILE A 741 -19.69 18.90 7.72
CA ILE A 741 -20.56 17.90 8.34
C ILE A 741 -20.17 17.69 9.81
N CYS A 742 -18.87 17.45 10.09
CA CYS A 742 -18.38 17.30 11.46
C CYS A 742 -18.68 18.55 12.32
N SER A 743 -18.47 19.74 11.76
CA SER A 743 -18.71 21.01 12.46
C SER A 743 -20.20 21.24 12.76
N LEU A 744 -21.08 20.89 11.82
CA LEU A 744 -22.53 20.99 11.97
C LEU A 744 -23.08 20.02 13.01
N LEU A 745 -22.56 18.79 13.05
CA LEU A 745 -22.91 17.81 14.08
C LEU A 745 -22.53 18.33 15.48
N ILE A 746 -21.31 18.84 15.64
CA ILE A 746 -20.87 19.45 16.90
C ILE A 746 -21.76 20.63 17.27
N PHE A 747 -22.07 21.51 16.31
CA PHE A 747 -22.94 22.67 16.51
C PHE A 747 -24.33 22.27 17.03
N LEU A 748 -24.98 21.30 16.39
CA LEU A 748 -26.31 20.82 16.78
C LEU A 748 -26.31 20.17 18.17
N ILE A 749 -25.27 19.40 18.50
CA ILE A 749 -25.11 18.79 19.83
C ILE A 749 -24.98 19.89 20.89
N VAL A 750 -24.11 20.88 20.65
CA VAL A 750 -23.89 21.99 21.59
C VAL A 750 -25.15 22.82 21.81
N GLU A 751 -25.84 23.19 20.73
CA GLU A 751 -27.11 23.93 20.81
C GLU A 751 -28.18 23.13 21.56
N SER A 752 -28.25 21.81 21.37
CA SER A 752 -29.18 20.94 22.12
C SER A 752 -28.90 20.95 23.62
N LEU A 753 -27.62 20.86 24.02
CA LEU A 753 -27.21 20.87 25.43
C LEU A 753 -27.49 22.20 26.12
N VAL A 754 -27.30 23.31 25.41
CA VAL A 754 -27.36 24.67 25.97
C VAL A 754 -28.73 25.34 25.72
N TRP A 755 -29.63 24.68 24.99
CA TRP A 755 -30.94 25.21 24.56
C TRP A 755 -31.71 25.91 25.68
N SER A 756 -31.95 25.21 26.80
CA SER A 756 -32.73 25.76 27.92
C SER A 756 -32.07 26.96 28.60
N ALA A 757 -30.75 27.12 28.48
CA ALA A 757 -30.00 28.18 29.13
C ALA A 757 -29.91 29.46 28.28
N VAL A 758 -29.94 29.34 26.94
CA VAL A 758 -29.74 30.46 26.00
C VAL A 758 -31.07 30.98 25.40
N VAL A 759 -32.10 30.15 25.37
CA VAL A 759 -33.45 30.49 24.89
C VAL A 759 -34.29 31.20 25.99
N LYS A 760 -33.78 32.32 26.51
CA LYS A 760 -34.45 33.10 27.58
C LYS A 760 -35.43 34.15 27.07
N THR A 761 -35.29 34.63 25.84
CA THR A 761 -36.16 35.68 25.26
C THR A 761 -36.88 35.16 24.02
N ASN A 762 -38.00 35.80 23.65
CA ASN A 762 -38.72 35.47 22.42
C ASN A 762 -37.84 35.63 21.17
N LEU A 763 -36.94 36.61 21.20
CA LEU A 763 -35.96 36.87 20.15
C LEU A 763 -34.87 35.80 20.11
N SER A 764 -34.22 35.49 21.24
CA SER A 764 -33.18 34.46 21.24
C SER A 764 -33.77 33.11 20.83
N HIS A 765 -35.00 32.80 21.22
CA HIS A 765 -35.69 31.60 20.77
C HIS A 765 -35.82 31.52 19.25
N PHE A 766 -36.24 32.59 18.58
CA PHE A 766 -36.33 32.57 17.12
C PHE A 766 -34.94 32.43 16.49
N ARG A 767 -33.97 33.23 16.94
CA ARG A 767 -32.59 33.21 16.41
C ARG A 767 -31.99 31.81 16.45
N HIS A 768 -32.02 31.16 17.62
CA HIS A 768 -31.48 29.80 17.77
C HIS A 768 -32.31 28.76 17.01
N THR A 769 -33.64 28.90 16.94
CA THR A 769 -34.47 28.00 16.11
C THR A 769 -34.13 28.12 14.62
N ALA A 770 -33.95 29.34 14.11
CA ALA A 770 -33.57 29.57 12.71
C ALA A 770 -32.16 29.01 12.42
N THR A 771 -31.18 29.27 13.30
CA THR A 771 -29.81 28.74 13.12
C THR A 771 -29.77 27.22 13.16
N VAL A 772 -30.52 26.57 14.07
CA VAL A 772 -30.61 25.10 14.14
C VAL A 772 -31.23 24.53 12.87
N ASN A 773 -32.28 25.14 12.33
CA ASN A 773 -32.89 24.68 11.07
C ASN A 773 -31.98 24.93 9.86
N ILE A 774 -31.28 26.06 9.79
CA ILE A 774 -30.25 26.32 8.78
C ILE A 774 -29.17 25.24 8.84
N ALA A 775 -28.65 24.94 10.03
CA ALA A 775 -27.62 23.93 10.24
C ALA A 775 -28.11 22.51 9.89
N MET A 776 -29.35 22.17 10.27
CA MET A 776 -29.95 20.87 9.99
C MET A 776 -30.16 20.66 8.49
N PHE A 777 -30.72 21.64 7.78
CA PHE A 777 -30.92 21.52 6.33
C PHE A 777 -29.62 21.61 5.54
N LEU A 778 -28.63 22.39 6.01
CA LEU A 778 -27.31 22.38 5.42
C LEU A 778 -26.63 21.01 5.60
N LEU A 779 -26.71 20.41 6.80
CA LEU A 779 -26.18 19.07 7.06
C LEU A 779 -26.82 18.01 6.14
N LEU A 780 -28.15 18.02 6.03
CA LEU A 780 -28.86 17.08 5.16
C LEU A 780 -28.54 17.33 3.67
N GLY A 781 -28.36 18.60 3.27
CA GLY A 781 -27.92 19.00 1.94
C GLY A 781 -26.50 18.50 1.62
N ASP A 782 -25.55 18.72 2.52
CA ASP A 782 -24.16 18.32 2.43
C ASP A 782 -24.03 16.79 2.37
N CYS A 783 -24.75 16.06 3.23
CA CYS A 783 -24.80 14.60 3.18
C CYS A 783 -25.39 14.09 1.85
N SER A 784 -26.46 14.74 1.36
CA SER A 784 -27.07 14.36 0.07
C SER A 784 -26.15 14.67 -1.11
N PHE A 785 -25.38 15.76 -1.04
CA PHE A 785 -24.37 16.13 -2.03
C PHE A 785 -23.21 15.13 -2.02
N LEU A 786 -22.66 14.82 -0.85
CA LEU A 786 -21.57 13.85 -0.70
C LEU A 786 -21.98 12.43 -1.13
N ALA A 787 -23.19 11.98 -0.76
CA ALA A 787 -23.72 10.68 -1.18
C ALA A 787 -23.85 10.56 -2.71
N SER A 788 -24.01 11.69 -3.40
CA SER A 788 -24.07 11.76 -4.86
C SER A 788 -22.77 12.17 -5.55
N ALA A 789 -21.67 12.32 -4.80
CA ALA A 789 -20.37 12.72 -5.35
C ALA A 789 -19.80 11.67 -6.32
N SER A 790 -20.33 10.44 -6.27
CA SER A 790 -20.07 9.38 -7.24
C SER A 790 -21.39 8.91 -7.88
N PRO A 791 -21.95 9.65 -8.85
CA PRO A 791 -23.20 9.27 -9.53
C PRO A 791 -23.17 7.85 -10.10
N GLN A 792 -21.97 7.38 -10.47
CA GLN A 792 -21.70 6.07 -11.05
C GLN A 792 -21.99 4.89 -10.12
N SER A 793 -22.01 5.09 -8.80
CA SER A 793 -22.31 4.04 -7.82
C SER A 793 -23.80 4.02 -7.40
N LEU A 794 -24.62 4.93 -7.93
CA LEU A 794 -26.02 5.08 -7.55
C LEU A 794 -26.96 4.55 -8.65
N SER A 795 -28.03 3.87 -8.23
CA SER A 795 -29.13 3.55 -9.14
C SER A 795 -29.86 4.82 -9.62
N GLU A 796 -30.56 4.75 -10.75
CA GLU A 796 -31.34 5.88 -11.27
C GLU A 796 -32.35 6.43 -10.25
N THR A 797 -32.96 5.55 -9.45
CA THR A 797 -33.89 5.93 -8.39
C THR A 797 -33.19 6.69 -7.27
N TRP A 798 -32.03 6.22 -6.82
CA TRP A 798 -31.24 6.87 -5.77
C TRP A 798 -30.71 8.24 -6.22
N CYS A 799 -30.26 8.36 -7.47
CA CYS A 799 -29.86 9.63 -8.06
C CYS A 799 -31.01 10.65 -8.05
N LEU A 800 -32.22 10.23 -8.49
CA LEU A 800 -33.42 11.07 -8.44
C LEU A 800 -33.80 11.49 -7.01
N VAL A 801 -33.80 10.55 -6.06
CA VAL A 801 -34.10 10.82 -4.65
C VAL A 801 -33.12 11.84 -4.08
N LEU A 802 -31.81 11.65 -4.31
CA LEU A 802 -30.79 12.58 -3.85
C LEU A 802 -30.90 13.95 -4.52
N THR A 803 -31.28 14.04 -5.80
CA THR A 803 -31.57 15.33 -6.45
C THR A 803 -32.76 16.04 -5.80
N ILE A 804 -33.86 15.34 -5.52
CA ILE A 804 -35.03 15.90 -4.84
C ILE A 804 -34.66 16.36 -3.42
N CYS A 805 -33.94 15.53 -2.66
CA CYS A 805 -33.45 15.85 -1.32
C CYS A 805 -32.59 17.11 -1.32
N LYS A 806 -31.56 17.19 -2.16
CA LYS A 806 -30.71 18.37 -2.29
C LYS A 806 -31.54 19.62 -2.67
N HIS A 807 -32.42 19.52 -3.65
CA HIS A 807 -33.26 20.65 -4.09
C HIS A 807 -34.11 21.18 -2.92
N LEU A 808 -34.75 20.29 -2.17
CA LEU A 808 -35.56 20.66 -1.00
C LEU A 808 -34.73 21.23 0.14
N PHE A 809 -33.66 20.54 0.54
CA PHE A 809 -32.86 20.91 1.71
C PHE A 809 -32.12 22.23 1.52
N PHE A 810 -31.49 22.44 0.37
CA PHE A 810 -30.86 23.73 0.09
C PHE A 810 -31.90 24.87 0.04
N LEU A 811 -33.06 24.66 -0.58
CA LEU A 811 -34.11 25.69 -0.65
C LEU A 811 -34.73 26.01 0.73
N ALA A 812 -34.89 25.00 1.59
CA ALA A 812 -35.32 25.18 2.97
C ALA A 812 -34.28 25.94 3.79
N MET A 813 -32.99 25.61 3.63
CA MET A 813 -31.88 26.34 4.24
C MET A 813 -31.90 27.82 3.85
N PHE A 814 -32.05 28.16 2.57
CA PHE A 814 -32.18 29.55 2.12
C PHE A 814 -33.42 30.26 2.67
N SER A 815 -34.55 29.56 2.75
CA SER A 815 -35.80 30.13 3.27
C SER A 815 -35.69 30.48 4.76
N TRP A 816 -34.98 29.65 5.54
CA TRP A 816 -34.66 29.95 6.93
C TRP A 816 -33.63 31.07 7.07
N MET A 817 -32.63 31.17 6.18
CA MET A 817 -31.72 32.33 6.13
C MET A 817 -32.46 33.63 5.85
N LEU A 818 -33.42 33.63 4.92
CA LEU A 818 -34.29 34.78 4.64
C LEU A 818 -35.06 35.21 5.90
N CYS A 819 -35.71 34.25 6.57
CA CYS A 819 -36.45 34.51 7.80
C CYS A 819 -35.56 35.11 8.89
N MET A 820 -34.33 34.61 9.02
CA MET A 820 -33.34 35.11 9.96
C MET A 820 -32.89 36.54 9.63
N SER A 821 -32.65 36.83 8.36
CA SER A 821 -32.25 38.15 7.86
C SER A 821 -33.34 39.20 8.07
N VAL A 822 -34.58 38.90 7.67
CA VAL A 822 -35.73 39.80 7.82
C VAL A 822 -36.02 40.08 9.30
N MET A 823 -35.92 39.06 10.16
CA MET A 823 -36.10 39.25 11.61
C MET A 823 -35.11 40.28 12.15
N LEU A 824 -33.84 40.15 11.78
CA LEU A 824 -32.76 40.97 12.32
C LEU A 824 -32.91 42.44 11.87
N VAL A 825 -33.28 42.68 10.61
CA VAL A 825 -33.59 44.03 10.11
C VAL A 825 -34.80 44.63 10.81
N HIS A 826 -35.88 43.86 10.97
CA HIS A 826 -37.08 44.34 11.64
C HIS A 826 -36.77 44.81 13.08
N GLN A 827 -35.93 44.07 13.81
CA GLN A 827 -35.56 44.44 15.17
C GLN A 827 -34.67 45.67 15.25
N LEU A 828 -33.80 45.89 14.27
CA LEU A 828 -32.94 47.07 14.21
C LEU A 828 -33.72 48.34 13.86
N ILE A 829 -34.71 48.25 12.98
CA ILE A 829 -35.52 49.40 12.55
C ILE A 829 -36.68 49.68 13.50
N PHE A 830 -37.40 48.64 13.95
CA PHE A 830 -38.63 48.76 14.74
C PHE A 830 -38.42 48.30 16.19
N VAL A 831 -37.47 48.92 16.89
CA VAL A 831 -37.10 48.59 18.28
C VAL A 831 -38.29 48.68 19.26
N PHE A 832 -39.27 49.55 18.99
CA PHE A 832 -40.43 49.81 19.86
C PHE A 832 -41.71 49.01 19.54
N SER A 833 -41.70 48.22 18.46
CA SER A 833 -42.86 47.39 18.05
C SER A 833 -42.50 45.89 18.09
N PRO A 834 -42.47 45.26 19.28
CA PRO A 834 -42.07 43.87 19.41
C PRO A 834 -43.08 42.92 18.74
N LEU A 835 -42.59 42.06 17.85
CA LEU A 835 -43.41 41.06 17.15
C LEU A 835 -43.92 39.98 18.12
N ARG A 836 -45.20 39.61 17.98
CA ARG A 836 -45.80 38.51 18.76
C ARG A 836 -45.17 37.17 18.33
N LYS A 837 -44.46 36.52 19.26
CA LYS A 837 -43.74 35.23 19.05
C LYS A 837 -44.54 34.21 18.23
N ARG A 838 -45.82 34.00 18.59
CA ARG A 838 -46.69 32.98 17.95
C ARG A 838 -46.91 33.25 16.45
N VAL A 839 -47.18 34.50 16.08
CA VAL A 839 -47.51 34.87 14.68
C VAL A 839 -46.26 34.79 13.82
N PHE A 840 -45.14 35.31 14.32
CA PHE A 840 -43.89 35.34 13.57
C PHE A 840 -43.29 33.94 13.38
N MET A 841 -43.25 33.10 14.42
CA MET A 841 -42.79 31.71 14.30
C MET A 841 -43.66 30.90 13.33
N PHE A 842 -44.98 31.13 13.33
CA PHE A 842 -45.90 30.47 12.40
C PHE A 842 -45.65 30.90 10.95
N LEU A 843 -45.54 32.21 10.69
CA LEU A 843 -45.23 32.74 9.36
C LEU A 843 -43.87 32.23 8.85
N SER A 844 -42.83 32.27 9.68
CA SER A 844 -41.51 31.75 9.30
C SER A 844 -41.48 30.24 9.10
N SER A 845 -42.33 29.49 9.80
CA SER A 845 -42.46 28.04 9.54
C SER A 845 -43.15 27.76 8.21
N ILE A 846 -44.14 28.57 7.81
CA ILE A 846 -44.75 28.48 6.48
C ILE A 846 -43.70 28.77 5.41
N VAL A 847 -42.97 29.89 5.55
CA VAL A 847 -41.93 30.27 4.59
C VAL A 847 -40.78 29.26 4.55
N GLY A 848 -40.33 28.78 5.71
CA GLY A 848 -39.17 27.90 5.86
C GLY A 848 -39.40 26.44 5.43
N TYR A 849 -40.65 25.95 5.44
CA TYR A 849 -40.95 24.55 5.09
C TYR A 849 -41.95 24.42 3.94
N VAL A 850 -43.09 25.09 4.03
CA VAL A 850 -44.21 24.90 3.08
C VAL A 850 -43.86 25.47 1.72
N CYS A 851 -43.26 26.66 1.65
CA CYS A 851 -42.86 27.26 0.38
C CYS A 851 -41.83 26.40 -0.38
N PRO A 852 -40.71 25.93 0.21
CA PRO A 852 -39.79 25.00 -0.43
C PRO A 852 -40.45 23.71 -0.95
N MET A 853 -41.33 23.09 -0.15
CA MET A 853 -42.03 21.86 -0.55
C MET A 853 -42.94 22.11 -1.77
N LEU A 854 -43.66 23.23 -1.80
CA LEU A 854 -44.51 23.59 -2.93
C LEU A 854 -43.71 23.86 -4.20
N ILE A 855 -42.57 24.55 -4.10
CA ILE A 855 -41.70 24.85 -5.26
C ILE A 855 -41.12 23.56 -5.84
N VAL A 856 -40.56 22.68 -5.02
CA VAL A 856 -40.00 21.40 -5.45
C VAL A 856 -41.10 20.49 -6.03
N GLY A 857 -42.23 20.37 -5.35
CA GLY A 857 -43.36 19.54 -5.78
C GLY A 857 -43.96 20.01 -7.11
N SER A 858 -44.23 21.31 -7.24
CA SER A 858 -44.77 21.89 -8.47
C SER A 858 -43.78 21.79 -9.64
N SER A 859 -42.48 22.00 -9.40
CA SER A 859 -41.42 21.83 -10.40
C SER A 859 -41.34 20.39 -10.91
N TYR A 860 -41.36 19.41 -9.99
CA TYR A 860 -41.35 18.00 -10.35
C TYR A 860 -42.58 17.59 -11.16
N VAL A 861 -43.78 18.00 -10.72
CA VAL A 861 -45.04 17.74 -11.44
C VAL A 861 -45.06 18.40 -12.81
N TYR A 862 -44.58 19.63 -12.92
CA TYR A 862 -44.50 20.37 -14.18
C TYR A 862 -43.56 19.68 -15.19
N CYS A 863 -42.37 19.26 -14.77
CA CYS A 863 -41.44 18.52 -15.63
C CYS A 863 -42.03 17.17 -16.08
N LYS A 864 -42.71 16.47 -15.17
CA LYS A 864 -43.41 15.21 -15.48
C LYS A 864 -44.54 15.40 -16.49
N TYR A 865 -45.32 16.48 -16.38
CA TYR A 865 -46.43 16.77 -17.30
C TYR A 865 -45.96 17.24 -18.68
N THR A 866 -44.89 18.03 -18.73
CA THR A 866 -44.30 18.55 -19.98
C THR A 866 -43.32 17.59 -20.66
N ASN A 867 -43.17 16.38 -20.11
CA ASN A 867 -42.25 15.33 -20.58
C ASN A 867 -40.79 15.81 -20.69
N THR A 868 -40.39 16.72 -19.80
CA THR A 868 -39.02 17.25 -19.70
C THR A 868 -38.30 16.61 -18.51
N SER A 869 -37.01 16.31 -18.68
CA SER A 869 -36.21 15.68 -17.62
C SER A 869 -36.03 16.62 -16.43
N TYR A 870 -36.46 16.19 -15.25
CA TYR A 870 -36.31 16.96 -14.01
C TYR A 870 -34.86 16.96 -13.47
N TYR A 871 -34.08 15.91 -13.75
CA TYR A 871 -32.71 15.75 -13.27
C TYR A 871 -31.79 15.21 -14.37
N ASP A 872 -30.51 15.52 -14.23
CA ASP A 872 -29.39 15.05 -15.04
C ASP A 872 -28.76 13.82 -14.35
N LYS A 873 -28.66 12.71 -15.07
CA LYS A 873 -28.14 11.43 -14.56
C LYS A 873 -26.63 11.49 -14.30
N ASP A 874 -25.90 12.32 -15.05
CA ASP A 874 -24.43 12.37 -14.98
C ASP A 874 -23.94 13.25 -13.81
N LYS A 875 -24.80 14.14 -13.31
CA LYS A 875 -24.51 15.05 -12.19
C LYS A 875 -25.34 14.80 -10.94
N CYS A 876 -26.36 13.94 -11.04
CA CYS A 876 -27.42 13.80 -10.03
C CYS A 876 -27.93 15.15 -9.51
N TRP A 877 -28.18 16.07 -10.44
CA TRP A 877 -28.64 17.43 -10.17
C TRP A 877 -29.67 17.93 -11.19
N LEU A 878 -30.25 19.12 -10.99
CA LEU A 878 -31.27 19.70 -11.87
C LEU A 878 -30.72 20.00 -13.28
N VAL A 879 -31.58 19.90 -14.29
CA VAL A 879 -31.22 20.09 -15.71
C VAL A 879 -31.26 21.58 -16.07
N TYR A 880 -30.13 22.07 -16.59
CA TYR A 880 -30.04 23.39 -17.23
C TYR A 880 -30.32 23.27 -18.74
N GLY A 881 -31.31 24.00 -19.26
CA GLY A 881 -31.76 23.88 -20.65
C GLY A 881 -31.67 25.18 -21.48
N GLY A 882 -31.12 26.26 -20.94
CA GLY A 882 -31.07 27.59 -21.57
C GLY A 882 -31.63 28.70 -20.66
N LEU A 883 -31.69 29.95 -21.13
CA LEU A 883 -32.22 31.07 -20.31
C LEU A 883 -33.71 30.87 -20.01
N LEU A 884 -34.07 30.73 -18.73
CA LEU A 884 -35.42 30.39 -18.24
C LEU A 884 -35.94 29.02 -18.72
N GLN A 885 -35.05 28.14 -19.17
CA GLN A 885 -35.39 26.81 -19.68
C GLN A 885 -34.65 25.73 -18.85
N GLY A 886 -35.38 24.70 -18.42
CA GLY A 886 -34.86 23.61 -17.57
C GLY A 886 -35.31 23.69 -16.11
N SER A 887 -35.17 22.58 -15.38
CA SER A 887 -35.63 22.45 -13.99
C SER A 887 -34.77 23.25 -13.00
N THR A 888 -33.53 23.61 -13.35
CA THR A 888 -32.62 24.38 -12.46
C THR A 888 -33.15 25.78 -12.12
N TYR A 889 -34.01 26.38 -12.94
CA TYR A 889 -34.61 27.69 -12.64
C TYR A 889 -35.58 27.67 -11.45
N ALA A 890 -36.17 26.52 -11.13
CA ALA A 890 -36.95 26.35 -9.91
C ALA A 890 -36.10 26.51 -8.64
N PHE A 891 -34.77 26.38 -8.77
CA PHE A 891 -33.80 26.62 -7.70
C PHE A 891 -33.21 28.04 -7.78
N PHE A 892 -32.79 28.49 -8.97
CA PHE A 892 -32.13 29.79 -9.13
C PHE A 892 -33.03 31.00 -8.83
N LEU A 893 -34.30 30.98 -9.24
CA LEU A 893 -35.19 32.13 -9.02
C LEU A 893 -35.44 32.39 -7.52
N PRO A 894 -35.85 31.39 -6.70
CA PRO A 894 -36.00 31.60 -5.26
C PRO A 894 -34.69 32.02 -4.60
N ILE A 895 -33.57 31.40 -4.94
CA ILE A 895 -32.27 31.71 -4.33
C ILE A 895 -31.83 33.13 -4.67
N GLY A 896 -31.97 33.55 -5.93
CA GLY A 896 -31.68 34.92 -6.34
C GLY A 896 -32.47 35.94 -5.52
N THR A 897 -33.77 35.70 -5.29
CA THR A 897 -34.59 36.59 -4.45
C THR A 897 -34.14 36.63 -2.99
N VAL A 898 -33.74 35.49 -2.43
CA VAL A 898 -33.21 35.40 -1.06
C VAL A 898 -31.88 36.14 -0.94
N ILE A 899 -30.95 35.91 -1.86
CA ILE A 899 -29.63 36.57 -1.86
C ILE A 899 -29.78 38.08 -1.94
N LEU A 900 -30.63 38.59 -2.84
CA LEU A 900 -30.87 40.03 -2.99
C LEU A 900 -31.46 40.64 -1.71
N THR A 901 -32.42 39.95 -1.07
CA THR A 901 -33.05 40.42 0.17
C THR A 901 -32.06 40.39 1.34
N ASN A 902 -31.21 39.36 1.43
CA ASN A 902 -30.19 39.25 2.46
C ASN A 902 -29.06 40.27 2.26
N LEU A 903 -28.68 40.57 1.00
CA LEU A 903 -27.73 41.62 0.69
C LEU A 903 -28.27 43.00 1.10
N PHE A 904 -29.53 43.29 0.76
CA PHE A 904 -30.21 44.51 1.21
C PHE A 904 -30.23 44.61 2.75
N SER A 905 -30.59 43.51 3.41
CA SER A 905 -30.59 43.42 4.87
C SER A 905 -29.22 43.69 5.47
N MET A 906 -28.16 43.10 4.90
CA MET A 906 -26.79 43.32 5.34
C MET A 906 -26.36 44.78 5.22
N VAL A 907 -26.75 45.46 4.13
CA VAL A 907 -26.50 46.90 3.96
C VAL A 907 -27.20 47.70 5.06
N VAL A 908 -28.46 47.41 5.36
CA VAL A 908 -29.19 48.06 6.45
C VAL A 908 -28.50 47.84 7.81
N VAL A 909 -28.05 46.62 8.09
CA VAL A 909 -27.32 46.29 9.32
C VAL A 909 -26.03 47.09 9.42
N ILE A 910 -25.23 47.12 8.35
CA ILE A 910 -23.97 47.88 8.30
C ILE A 910 -24.24 49.38 8.52
N LEU A 911 -25.22 49.96 7.81
CA LEU A 911 -25.59 51.37 7.98
C LEU A 911 -26.08 51.69 9.39
N THR A 912 -26.81 50.77 10.01
CA THR A 912 -27.30 50.94 11.39
C THR A 912 -26.15 50.84 12.40
N LEU A 913 -25.22 49.90 12.23
CA LEU A 913 -24.02 49.79 13.07
C LEU A 913 -23.11 51.02 12.92
N LEU A 914 -22.92 51.52 11.70
CA LEU A 914 -22.17 52.77 11.45
C LEU A 914 -22.81 53.97 12.14
N LYS A 915 -24.16 54.04 12.17
CA LYS A 915 -24.90 55.11 12.83
C LYS A 915 -24.86 55.01 14.36
N SER A 916 -24.80 53.80 14.92
CA SER A 916 -24.71 53.58 16.37
C SER A 916 -23.30 53.78 16.94
N SER A 917 -22.26 53.72 16.11
CA SER A 917 -20.85 53.91 16.50
C SER A 917 -20.37 55.37 16.43
N ALA A 918 -21.23 56.32 16.05
CA ALA A 918 -20.90 57.75 16.06
C ALA A 918 -21.67 58.45 17.20
N PRO A 919 -21.00 58.78 18.33
CA PRO A 919 -20.55 60.17 18.50
C PRO A 919 -19.21 60.38 19.26
N GLU A 920 -18.55 61.50 18.92
CA GLU A 920 -17.48 62.24 19.64
C GLU A 920 -16.03 61.71 19.66
N GLY A 921 -15.30 61.97 18.56
CA GLY A 921 -14.01 62.67 18.60
C GLY A 921 -12.73 61.91 18.99
N SER A 922 -12.12 61.15 18.07
CA SER A 922 -10.67 61.23 17.73
C SER A 922 -10.33 60.32 16.54
N LYS A 923 -9.43 60.76 15.64
CA LYS A 923 -9.05 60.01 14.41
C LYS A 923 -8.33 58.66 14.66
N ALA A 924 -8.01 58.34 15.92
CA ALA A 924 -7.45 57.04 16.31
C ALA A 924 -8.54 55.96 16.51
N ASP A 925 -9.80 56.37 16.70
CA ASP A 925 -10.94 55.47 16.95
C ASP A 925 -11.55 54.90 15.66
N ASP A 926 -11.34 55.56 14.51
CA ASP A 926 -11.90 55.15 13.21
C ASP A 926 -11.34 53.79 12.73
N LYS A 927 -10.05 53.52 12.97
CA LYS A 927 -9.41 52.26 12.52
C LYS A 927 -9.84 51.06 13.37
N GLU A 928 -9.97 51.25 14.68
CA GLU A 928 -10.47 50.20 15.59
C GLU A 928 -11.99 49.99 15.41
N THR A 929 -12.75 51.05 15.15
CA THR A 929 -14.17 50.98 14.79
C THR A 929 -14.38 50.26 13.46
N VAL A 930 -13.62 50.59 12.41
CA VAL A 930 -13.66 49.89 11.11
C VAL A 930 -13.24 48.42 11.26
N LYS A 931 -12.21 48.12 12.06
CA LYS A 931 -11.76 46.75 12.32
C LYS A 931 -12.80 45.93 13.09
N SER A 932 -13.47 46.54 14.07
CA SER A 932 -14.56 45.91 14.83
C SER A 932 -15.78 45.63 13.94
N ILE A 933 -16.16 46.60 13.10
CA ILE A 933 -17.25 46.45 12.13
C ILE A 933 -16.90 45.39 11.08
N LEU A 934 -15.69 45.42 10.50
CA LEU A 934 -15.23 44.44 9.52
C LEU A 934 -15.23 43.03 10.12
N LYS A 935 -14.82 42.89 11.38
CA LYS A 935 -14.88 41.62 12.12
C LYS A 935 -16.32 41.10 12.20
N VAL A 936 -17.28 41.94 12.59
CA VAL A 936 -18.71 41.58 12.65
C VAL A 936 -19.26 41.22 11.27
N VAL A 937 -18.87 41.97 10.22
CA VAL A 937 -19.27 41.70 8.83
C VAL A 937 -18.75 40.35 8.34
N VAL A 938 -17.47 40.05 8.56
CA VAL A 938 -16.85 38.77 8.19
C VAL A 938 -17.52 37.59 8.90
N PHE A 939 -17.94 37.77 10.15
CA PHE A 939 -18.65 36.72 10.90
C PHE A 939 -20.13 36.57 10.51
N LEU A 940 -20.82 37.64 10.11
CA LEU A 940 -22.23 37.57 9.72
C LEU A 940 -22.46 37.12 8.25
N THR A 941 -21.46 37.34 7.39
CA THR A 941 -21.55 37.07 5.93
C THR A 941 -21.87 35.59 5.61
N PRO A 942 -21.22 34.58 6.23
CA PRO A 942 -21.57 33.18 6.01
C PRO A 942 -22.94 32.77 6.58
N VAL A 943 -23.37 33.41 7.67
CA VAL A 943 -24.64 33.11 8.36
C VAL A 943 -25.85 33.56 7.53
N PHE A 944 -25.73 34.70 6.83
CA PHE A 944 -26.78 35.20 5.92
C PHE A 944 -26.71 34.63 4.51
N GLY A 945 -25.76 33.72 4.22
CA GLY A 945 -25.62 33.10 2.89
C GLY A 945 -25.16 34.07 1.80
N VAL A 946 -24.52 35.20 2.16
CA VAL A 946 -24.03 36.20 1.19
C VAL A 946 -22.86 35.65 0.34
N THR A 947 -22.19 34.60 0.81
CA THR A 947 -21.18 33.84 0.05
C THR A 947 -21.72 33.24 -1.26
N TRP A 948 -23.03 33.03 -1.35
CA TRP A 948 -23.69 32.53 -2.57
C TRP A 948 -23.79 33.57 -3.68
N VAL A 949 -23.52 34.85 -3.41
CA VAL A 949 -23.40 35.89 -4.44
C VAL A 949 -22.33 35.52 -5.47
N PHE A 950 -21.23 34.88 -5.05
CA PHE A 950 -20.19 34.41 -5.99
C PHE A 950 -20.74 33.33 -6.93
N GLY A 951 -21.57 32.41 -6.43
CA GLY A 951 -22.22 31.36 -7.23
C GLY A 951 -23.28 31.90 -8.18
N PHE A 952 -24.10 32.86 -7.73
CA PHE A 952 -25.04 33.56 -8.61
C PHE A 952 -24.30 34.40 -9.67
N GLY A 953 -23.15 34.98 -9.32
CA GLY A 953 -22.26 35.67 -10.23
C GLY A 953 -21.73 34.77 -11.35
N LEU A 954 -21.47 33.48 -11.09
CA LEU A 954 -21.09 32.51 -12.12
C LEU A 954 -22.16 32.39 -13.23
N LEU A 955 -23.43 32.64 -12.92
CA LEU A 955 -24.51 32.65 -13.91
C LEU A 955 -24.51 33.91 -14.79
N LEU A 956 -23.83 34.98 -14.38
CA LEU A 956 -23.76 36.26 -15.11
C LEU A 956 -22.42 36.47 -15.81
N LEU A 957 -21.36 35.82 -15.31
CA LEU A 957 -20.01 35.91 -15.85
C LEU A 957 -19.82 35.02 -17.08
N VAL A 958 -18.88 35.40 -17.94
CA VAL A 958 -18.46 34.62 -19.13
C VAL A 958 -17.40 33.61 -18.71
N GLU A 959 -17.59 32.35 -19.13
CA GLU A 959 -16.85 31.16 -18.65
C GLU A 959 -15.31 31.24 -18.83
N GLU A 960 -14.80 32.09 -19.72
CA GLU A 960 -13.35 32.20 -20.01
C GLU A 960 -12.62 33.35 -19.28
N THR A 961 -13.29 34.08 -18.38
CA THR A 961 -12.68 35.24 -17.71
C THR A 961 -11.94 34.85 -16.43
N THR A 962 -10.83 35.54 -16.10
CA THR A 962 -10.13 35.38 -14.81
C THR A 962 -11.08 35.59 -13.63
N LEU A 963 -12.06 36.49 -13.77
CA LEU A 963 -13.09 36.74 -12.77
C LEU A 963 -14.01 35.53 -12.55
N PHE A 964 -14.35 34.78 -13.61
CA PHE A 964 -15.13 33.54 -13.50
C PHE A 964 -14.37 32.48 -12.69
N ILE A 965 -13.07 32.30 -12.96
CA ILE A 965 -12.21 31.36 -12.23
C ILE A 965 -12.12 31.75 -10.74
N ILE A 966 -11.84 33.02 -10.45
CA ILE A 966 -11.76 33.53 -9.07
C ILE A 966 -13.09 33.35 -8.34
N ALA A 967 -14.22 33.66 -8.99
CA ALA A 967 -15.55 33.48 -8.41
C ALA A 967 -15.84 32.00 -8.13
N ASN A 968 -15.40 31.10 -9.00
CA ASN A 968 -15.63 29.66 -8.87
C ASN A 968 -14.84 29.03 -7.69
N TYR A 969 -13.57 29.41 -7.55
CA TYR A 969 -12.74 29.03 -6.40
C TYR A 969 -13.26 29.63 -5.10
N SER A 970 -13.60 30.93 -5.10
CA SER A 970 -14.14 31.61 -3.92
C SER A 970 -15.47 30.98 -3.48
N PHE A 971 -16.37 30.72 -4.43
CA PHE A 971 -17.65 30.07 -4.18
C PHE A 971 -17.47 28.67 -3.58
N THR A 972 -16.59 27.86 -4.17
CA THR A 972 -16.38 26.48 -3.71
C THR A 972 -15.75 26.43 -2.31
N ILE A 973 -14.73 27.24 -2.04
CA ILE A 973 -14.10 27.31 -0.71
C ILE A 973 -15.10 27.80 0.34
N LEU A 974 -15.77 28.93 0.09
CA LEU A 974 -16.66 29.54 1.08
C LEU A 974 -17.86 28.64 1.41
N ASN A 975 -18.39 27.91 0.43
CA ASN A 975 -19.50 26.98 0.66
C ASN A 975 -19.06 25.67 1.30
N SER A 976 -17.92 25.11 0.88
CA SER A 976 -17.43 23.85 1.46
C SER A 976 -17.11 24.00 2.95
N PHE A 977 -16.76 25.21 3.42
CA PHE A 977 -16.54 25.51 4.85
C PHE A 977 -17.72 26.20 5.54
N GLN A 978 -18.90 26.28 4.92
CA GLN A 978 -20.04 27.02 5.47
C GLN A 978 -20.50 26.48 6.84
N GLY A 979 -20.48 25.15 7.05
CA GLY A 979 -20.77 24.54 8.35
C GLY A 979 -19.77 24.89 9.45
N LEU A 980 -18.48 25.03 9.09
CA LEU A 980 -17.44 25.48 10.04
C LEU A 980 -17.69 26.93 10.47
N PHE A 981 -18.08 27.82 9.55
CA PHE A 981 -18.41 29.20 9.88
C PHE A 981 -19.63 29.29 10.82
N LEU A 982 -20.64 28.42 10.65
CA LEU A 982 -21.78 28.34 11.58
C LEU A 982 -21.36 27.91 12.98
N LEU A 983 -20.45 26.95 13.12
CA LEU A 983 -19.91 26.55 14.42
C LEU A 983 -19.14 27.68 15.10
N ILE A 984 -18.24 28.36 14.37
CA ILE A 984 -17.44 29.47 14.91
C ILE A 984 -18.34 30.60 15.40
N THR A 985 -19.32 30.99 14.60
CA THR A 985 -20.21 32.12 14.90
C THR A 985 -21.23 31.78 15.98
N GLY A 986 -21.83 30.59 15.93
CA GLY A 986 -22.88 30.17 16.86
C GLY A 986 -22.36 29.73 18.23
N VAL A 987 -21.16 29.15 18.32
CA VAL A 987 -20.62 28.60 19.58
C VAL A 987 -19.47 29.43 20.13
N PHE A 988 -18.43 29.68 19.33
CA PHE A 988 -17.21 30.32 19.84
C PHE A 988 -17.35 31.84 20.00
N ALA A 989 -18.10 32.48 19.10
CA ALA A 989 -18.33 33.93 19.14
C ALA A 989 -19.49 34.34 20.06
N GLU A 990 -20.51 33.51 20.26
CA GLU A 990 -21.65 33.82 21.14
C GLU A 990 -21.25 33.63 22.62
N GLN A 991 -21.03 34.73 23.32
CA GLN A 991 -20.59 34.75 24.72
C GLN A 991 -21.50 33.92 25.65
N LYS A 992 -22.82 33.99 25.46
CA LYS A 992 -23.79 33.26 26.28
C LYS A 992 -23.68 31.74 26.12
N VAL A 993 -23.38 31.26 24.91
CA VAL A 993 -23.18 29.84 24.64
C VAL A 993 -21.86 29.37 25.26
N ARG A 994 -20.78 30.15 25.09
CA ARG A 994 -19.46 29.85 25.66
C ARG A 994 -19.47 29.77 27.19
N GLU A 995 -20.15 30.69 27.86
CA GLU A 995 -20.25 30.72 29.32
C GLU A 995 -20.99 29.49 29.88
N GLU A 996 -22.04 29.03 29.21
CA GLU A 996 -22.81 27.85 29.63
C GLU A 996 -22.07 26.54 29.30
N ILE A 997 -21.38 26.46 28.15
CA ILE A 997 -20.49 25.32 27.85
C ILE A 997 -19.38 25.22 28.88
N PHE A 998 -18.75 26.33 29.25
CA PHE A 998 -17.71 26.33 30.27
C PHE A 998 -18.24 25.80 31.60
N LYS A 999 -19.47 26.18 32.01
CA LYS A 999 -20.14 25.65 33.21
C LYS A 999 -20.42 24.15 33.14
N ILE A 1000 -20.82 23.64 31.96
CA ILE A 1000 -21.07 22.21 31.74
C ILE A 1000 -19.75 21.42 31.81
N ILE A 1001 -18.68 21.92 31.19
CA ILE A 1001 -17.35 21.27 31.16
C ILE A 1001 -16.66 21.31 32.53
N THR A 1002 -16.77 22.42 33.28
CA THR A 1002 -16.16 22.54 34.62
C THR A 1002 -16.99 21.95 35.76
N GLY A 1003 -18.11 21.26 35.47
CA GLY A 1003 -18.79 20.40 36.43
C GLY A 1003 -19.16 21.06 37.77
N LYS A 1004 -19.71 22.29 37.75
CA LYS A 1004 -20.23 22.89 39.00
C LYS A 1004 -21.58 22.29 39.38
N SER A 1005 -21.52 21.29 40.25
CA SER A 1005 -22.63 20.83 41.08
C SER A 1005 -23.37 22.02 41.71
N LYS A 1006 -24.70 21.98 41.67
CA LYS A 1006 -25.58 22.82 42.49
C LYS A 1006 -25.30 22.50 43.97
N GLY A 1007 -24.53 23.36 44.63
CA GLY A 1007 -24.38 23.41 46.09
C GLY A 1007 -24.45 24.85 46.57
N LYS A 1008 -25.51 25.18 47.31
CA LYS A 1008 -25.69 26.43 48.09
C LYS A 1008 -24.50 26.62 49.03
N THR A 1009 -23.97 27.85 49.15
CA THR A 1009 -23.65 28.51 50.43
C THR A 1009 -23.50 30.02 50.19
N GLU A 1010 -24.21 30.81 51.00
CA GLU A 1010 -24.12 32.27 51.10
C GLU A 1010 -22.80 32.74 51.73
N SER A 1011 -22.50 34.03 51.53
CA SER A 1011 -21.49 34.84 52.21
C SER A 1011 -20.04 34.66 51.73
N THR A 1012 -19.47 35.68 51.09
CA THR A 1012 -18.85 36.81 51.81
C THR A 1012 -18.42 37.89 50.80
N LYS A 1013 -18.64 39.14 51.20
CA LYS A 1013 -18.32 40.39 50.51
C LYS A 1013 -16.80 40.64 50.40
N ASN A 1014 -16.46 41.50 49.43
CA ASN A 1014 -15.41 42.53 49.43
C ASN A 1014 -13.98 42.25 48.91
N LEU A 1015 -13.55 43.23 48.08
CA LEU A 1015 -12.20 43.76 47.81
C LEU A 1015 -11.24 42.84 46.99
N ASN A 1016 -10.47 43.28 46.00
CA ASN A 1016 -10.09 44.63 45.59
C ASN A 1016 -9.41 44.65 44.18
N SER A 1017 -9.50 45.81 43.52
CA SER A 1017 -8.45 46.50 42.72
C SER A 1017 -7.87 45.84 41.46
N THR A 1018 -8.17 46.36 40.25
CA THR A 1018 -7.30 47.27 39.46
C THR A 1018 -5.79 46.93 39.45
N THR A 1019 -5.24 46.69 38.25
CA THR A 1019 -4.22 47.54 37.57
C THR A 1019 -3.40 46.72 36.56
N TYR A 1020 -3.31 47.23 35.32
CA TYR A 1020 -2.25 46.95 34.36
C TYR A 1020 -0.94 47.57 34.85
N THR A 1021 0.16 46.82 34.84
CA THR A 1021 1.46 47.37 34.46
C THR A 1021 2.30 46.33 33.72
N LYS A 1022 2.74 46.75 32.53
CA LYS A 1022 3.95 46.27 31.87
C LYS A 1022 5.11 46.34 32.86
N ASP A 1023 5.93 45.30 32.88
CA ASP A 1023 7.37 45.49 32.83
C ASP A 1023 7.94 44.53 31.78
N LYS A 1024 9.02 45.03 31.16
CA LYS A 1024 9.79 44.53 30.00
C LYS A 1024 9.67 43.07 29.60
#